data_AF-W7M1U6-F1
#
_entry.id   AF-W7M1U6-F1
#
_cell.length_a   1.000
_cell.length_b   1.000
_cell.length_c   1.000
_cell.angle_alpha   90.00
_cell.angle_beta   90.00
_cell.angle_gamma   90.00
#
_symmetry.space_group_name_H-M   'P 1'
#
loop_
_entity.id
_entity.type
_entity.pdbx_description
1 polymer ?
#
loop_
_entity_poly.entity_id
_entity_poly.type
_entity_poly.pdbx_seq_one_letter_code
_entity_poly.pdbx_strand_id
1 'polypeptide(L)'
;MRTWFGRGKKLQRAVTSCCLCAFVLYGYDQGVFGGILENEDWLRQFNDPGDTLTGFITSSYNLGCLLGCFKNFFVGEKLGRRWTIWVAMGWILVGAALQATAFTRGHLIVGRIVTGVGTGLKTSTVPMYQSELCEGTKRGRLVSAEVMFVGIGIAFAYWWDFAFSFVGGPFAWRWPLAFQAVFAFWVIFVVFGVPESPRWLLNHGKRQEAIEVLSAVYDKPIGHPDILREVESIEAALSMEAEAEGSTSWASTFRKDKVSTRYRVFLAWFVQFMNQAGGINLVVYYILTVLTANVGLEHRLAQIIAGCIQLMFPIGSLLPTLALDRMGRRSTMMWGSAGLSFSMMMVAALLSQADDTSRGRAFAAASVAFFFTYMLIFGASMNCVPWVYVPEILPLHARTKGTAIGVSSNWLWNFTVVMITPILINRLQWKAYLVFMATNLIFVPIIFFLFPETSNLALEEVDYIFARGENTVQVAREMQKELALHGRLADDRYPENATKVESKPLKTELHFFYQQSTRELIHPSLPIMFAQAVLLIAFASNAFGTPYVVTNPKDLYSTWSSDDFSATPAPNGHSIKWSFTVKGHNGVPDPGNFAAYCHGLQVISDDLDLTGKPKFERCNDTAYEARQYFSGQLTTVEVRRTNYPDLGKEVQISATANYSSTNDNIVGEHLKFGDFQTKFISTPIQD
;
A
#
# COMPACT_ATOMS: atom_id res chain seq x y z
N MET A 1 40.52 -5.53 -14.32
CA MET A 1 40.20 -4.86 -13.04
C MET A 1 40.68 -5.72 -11.85
N ARG A 2 41.56 -5.23 -10.95
CA ARG A 2 41.95 -5.96 -9.71
C ARG A 2 41.10 -5.48 -8.54
N THR A 3 40.04 -6.22 -8.23
CA THR A 3 39.31 -6.10 -6.96
C THR A 3 40.22 -6.49 -5.80
N TRP A 4 40.18 -5.76 -4.70
CA TRP A 4 41.02 -6.04 -3.52
C TRP A 4 40.70 -7.42 -2.90
N PHE A 5 39.47 -7.89 -3.10
CA PHE A 5 38.96 -9.14 -2.55
C PHE A 5 39.07 -10.34 -3.49
N GLY A 6 39.75 -10.21 -4.64
CA GLY A 6 39.90 -11.27 -5.63
C GLY A 6 38.59 -11.56 -6.39
N ARG A 7 38.36 -12.82 -6.76
CA ARG A 7 37.24 -13.25 -7.63
C ARG A 7 36.31 -14.25 -6.93
N GLY A 8 35.17 -14.50 -7.55
CA GLY A 8 34.19 -15.52 -7.16
C GLY A 8 33.63 -15.31 -5.76
N LYS A 9 33.56 -16.39 -4.99
CA LYS A 9 32.93 -16.41 -3.65
C LYS A 9 33.50 -15.37 -2.69
N LYS A 10 34.81 -15.07 -2.76
CA LYS A 10 35.44 -14.06 -1.89
C LYS A 10 34.90 -12.66 -2.21
N LEU A 11 34.79 -12.34 -3.49
CA LEU A 11 34.24 -11.07 -3.96
C LEU A 11 32.75 -10.95 -3.63
N GLN A 12 31.97 -12.00 -3.90
CA GLN A 12 30.54 -12.03 -3.56
C GLN A 12 30.31 -11.78 -2.07
N ARG A 13 31.09 -12.43 -1.19
CA ARG A 13 31.01 -12.21 0.26
C ARG A 13 31.37 -10.79 0.66
N ALA A 14 32.34 -10.16 0.01
CA ALA A 14 32.70 -8.77 0.29
C ALA A 14 31.56 -7.82 -0.10
N VAL A 15 30.95 -8.00 -1.27
CA VAL A 15 29.78 -7.23 -1.70
C VAL A 15 28.63 -7.41 -0.71
N THR A 16 28.28 -8.66 -0.39
CA THR A 16 27.20 -8.94 0.56
C THR A 16 27.49 -8.38 1.95
N SER A 17 28.72 -8.49 2.46
CA SER A 17 29.11 -7.90 3.75
C SER A 17 28.96 -6.38 3.75
N CYS A 18 29.35 -5.71 2.67
CA CYS A 18 29.18 -4.26 2.49
C CYS A 18 27.69 -3.87 2.56
N CYS A 19 26.85 -4.53 1.78
CA CYS A 19 25.42 -4.23 1.70
C CYS A 19 24.70 -4.51 3.03
N LEU A 20 24.96 -5.67 3.64
CA LEU A 20 24.35 -6.03 4.91
C LEU A 20 24.78 -5.09 6.05
N CYS A 21 26.07 -4.71 6.11
CA CYS A 21 26.55 -3.76 7.11
C CYS A 21 25.92 -2.36 6.94
N ALA A 22 25.72 -1.90 5.69
CA ALA A 22 25.01 -0.65 5.43
C ALA A 22 23.56 -0.67 5.94
N PHE A 23 22.90 -1.84 5.93
CA PHE A 23 21.56 -2.04 6.48
C PHE A 23 21.55 -2.23 8.00
N VAL A 24 22.59 -2.81 8.60
CA VAL A 24 22.79 -2.75 10.07
C VAL A 24 22.89 -1.32 10.53
N LEU A 25 23.70 -0.51 9.85
CA LEU A 25 23.83 0.92 10.15
C LEU A 25 22.49 1.65 10.03
N TYR A 26 21.69 1.35 9.00
CA TYR A 26 20.32 1.87 8.92
C TYR A 26 19.48 1.49 10.16
N GLY A 27 19.46 0.22 10.55
CA GLY A 27 18.75 -0.21 11.76
C GLY A 27 19.27 0.44 13.03
N TYR A 28 20.60 0.57 13.15
CA TYR A 28 21.25 1.20 14.30
C TYR A 28 20.79 2.65 14.49
N ASP A 29 20.80 3.44 13.41
CA ASP A 29 20.41 4.85 13.44
C ASP A 29 18.93 5.04 13.85
N GLN A 30 18.05 4.08 13.53
CA GLN A 30 16.65 4.08 13.98
C GLN A 30 16.55 3.71 15.46
N GLY A 31 17.26 2.65 15.88
CA GLY A 31 17.14 2.09 17.22
C GLY A 31 17.81 2.92 18.32
N VAL A 32 18.93 3.57 18.04
CA VAL A 32 19.78 4.27 19.03
C VAL A 32 19.06 5.44 19.72
N PHE A 33 18.08 6.06 19.05
CA PHE A 33 17.30 7.11 19.69
C PHE A 33 16.27 6.54 20.67
N GLY A 34 15.88 5.27 20.55
CA GLY A 34 14.91 4.66 21.45
C GLY A 34 15.41 4.52 22.89
N GLY A 35 16.70 4.25 23.10
CA GLY A 35 17.29 4.24 24.44
C GLY A 35 17.69 5.63 24.93
N ILE A 36 18.15 6.51 24.03
CA ILE A 36 18.64 7.85 24.38
C ILE A 36 17.54 8.80 24.86
N LEU A 37 16.32 8.68 24.33
CA LEU A 37 15.23 9.61 24.64
C LEU A 37 14.88 9.68 26.13
N GLU A 38 15.06 8.57 26.85
CA GLU A 38 14.79 8.47 28.29
C GLU A 38 16.08 8.59 29.14
N ASN A 39 17.21 8.96 28.53
CA ASN A 39 18.47 9.15 29.25
C ASN A 39 18.45 10.48 30.03
N GLU A 40 18.79 10.43 31.33
CA GLU A 40 18.74 11.63 32.18
C GLU A 40 19.71 12.74 31.74
N ASP A 41 20.93 12.40 31.33
CA ASP A 41 21.91 13.36 30.85
C ASP A 41 21.53 13.91 29.46
N TRP A 42 20.86 13.05 28.68
CA TRP A 42 19.93 13.35 27.59
C TRP A 42 19.12 14.61 27.83
N LEU A 43 18.14 14.40 28.71
CA LEU A 43 17.09 15.33 29.05
C LEU A 43 17.66 16.60 29.70
N ARG A 44 18.66 16.48 30.58
CA ARG A 44 19.34 17.63 31.20
C ARG A 44 20.04 18.52 30.16
N GLN A 45 20.79 17.94 29.22
CA GLN A 45 21.51 18.72 28.19
C GLN A 45 20.56 19.50 27.28
N PHE A 46 19.40 18.93 26.98
CA PHE A 46 18.44 19.50 26.05
C PHE A 46 17.20 20.08 26.73
N ASN A 47 17.26 20.36 28.04
CA ASN A 47 16.20 20.99 28.83
C ASN A 47 14.83 20.32 28.68
N ASP A 48 14.78 18.98 28.76
CA ASP A 48 13.56 18.16 28.74
C ASP A 48 12.53 18.60 27.67
N PRO A 49 12.78 18.27 26.38
CA PRO A 49 11.89 18.70 25.31
C PRO A 49 10.50 18.07 25.46
N GLY A 50 9.45 18.90 25.51
CA GLY A 50 8.07 18.41 25.52
C GLY A 50 7.70 17.60 24.27
N ASP A 51 6.55 16.92 24.31
CA ASP A 51 6.07 15.92 23.33
C ASP A 51 6.36 16.28 21.86
N THR A 52 5.91 17.46 21.42
CA THR A 52 6.03 17.92 20.03
C THR A 52 7.49 18.10 19.61
N LEU A 53 8.31 18.65 20.49
CA LEU A 53 9.71 18.93 20.18
C LEU A 53 10.53 17.65 20.19
N THR A 54 10.26 16.72 21.11
CA THR A 54 10.83 15.38 21.11
C THR A 54 10.49 14.64 19.82
N GLY A 55 9.21 14.66 19.43
CA GLY A 55 8.77 14.10 18.15
C GLY A 55 9.51 14.70 16.96
N PHE A 56 9.71 16.02 16.93
CA PHE A 56 10.43 16.71 15.86
C PHE A 56 11.94 16.40 15.86
N ILE A 57 12.61 16.40 17.02
CA ILE A 57 14.03 16.05 17.13
C ILE A 57 14.24 14.63 16.60
N THR A 58 13.45 13.67 17.08
CA THR A 58 13.57 12.27 16.67
C THR A 58 13.27 12.10 15.18
N SER A 59 12.18 12.68 14.67
CA SER A 59 11.75 12.53 13.27
C SER A 59 12.60 13.32 12.26
N SER A 60 13.34 14.36 12.67
CA SER A 60 14.18 15.18 11.77
C SER A 60 15.18 14.34 10.95
N TYR A 61 15.65 13.22 11.48
CA TYR A 61 16.44 12.23 10.76
C TYR A 61 15.73 11.70 9.51
N ASN A 62 14.45 11.36 9.62
CA ASN A 62 13.64 10.83 8.52
C ASN A 62 13.40 11.89 7.44
N LEU A 63 13.28 13.17 7.82
CA LEU A 63 13.24 14.27 6.87
C LEU A 63 14.55 14.38 6.07
N GLY A 64 15.69 14.21 6.75
CA GLY A 64 16.99 14.06 6.10
C GLY A 64 17.02 12.90 5.10
N CYS A 65 16.50 11.72 5.48
CA CYS A 65 16.40 10.57 4.58
C CYS A 65 15.58 10.86 3.33
N LEU A 66 14.42 11.52 3.50
CA LEU A 66 13.58 11.94 2.39
C LEU A 66 14.35 12.85 1.41
N LEU A 67 15.09 13.84 1.92
CA LEU A 67 15.96 14.70 1.11
C LEU A 67 17.08 13.90 0.42
N GLY A 68 17.64 12.91 1.09
CA GLY A 68 18.63 11.98 0.52
C GLY A 68 18.08 11.19 -0.68
N CYS A 69 16.85 10.68 -0.57
CA CYS A 69 16.18 9.98 -1.67
C CYS A 69 15.95 10.90 -2.88
N PHE A 70 15.49 12.13 -2.65
CA PHE A 70 15.34 13.11 -3.72
C PHE A 70 16.67 13.44 -4.40
N LYS A 71 17.75 13.60 -3.64
CA LYS A 71 19.10 13.78 -4.21
C LYS A 71 19.52 12.56 -5.04
N ASN A 72 19.26 11.35 -4.54
CA ASN A 72 19.59 10.13 -5.27
C ASN A 72 18.85 10.03 -6.60
N PHE A 73 17.60 10.47 -6.64
CA PHE A 73 16.78 10.47 -7.86
C PHE A 73 17.43 11.25 -9.02
N PHE A 74 18.11 12.36 -8.72
CA PHE A 74 18.75 13.20 -9.75
C PHE A 74 20.23 12.85 -10.00
N VAL A 75 20.94 12.36 -8.98
CA VAL A 75 22.40 12.24 -9.01
C VAL A 75 22.88 10.79 -9.04
N GLY A 76 22.09 9.84 -8.55
CA GLY A 76 22.50 8.44 -8.34
C GLY A 76 22.88 7.70 -9.62
N GLU A 77 22.24 8.02 -10.76
CA GLU A 77 22.61 7.42 -12.05
C GLU A 77 23.92 8.00 -12.61
N LYS A 78 24.24 9.27 -12.35
CA LYS A 78 25.47 9.90 -12.84
C LYS A 78 26.71 9.45 -12.07
N LEU A 79 26.59 9.21 -10.77
CA LEU A 79 27.71 8.84 -9.91
C LEU A 79 28.06 7.35 -9.98
N GLY A 80 27.10 6.48 -10.31
CA GLY A 80 27.24 5.04 -10.13
C GLY A 80 26.93 4.60 -8.71
N ARG A 81 26.84 3.28 -8.49
CA ARG A 81 26.36 2.72 -7.21
C ARG A 81 27.45 2.78 -6.15
N ARG A 82 28.68 2.43 -6.51
CA ARG A 82 29.83 2.42 -5.59
C ARG A 82 30.10 3.80 -5.00
N TRP A 83 30.19 4.82 -5.86
CA TRP A 83 30.45 6.20 -5.42
C TRP A 83 29.30 6.78 -4.61
N THR A 84 28.05 6.48 -4.98
CA THR A 84 26.88 6.92 -4.21
C THR A 84 26.91 6.35 -2.80
N ILE A 85 27.25 5.07 -2.62
CA ILE A 85 27.41 4.45 -1.29
C ILE A 85 28.54 5.13 -0.51
N TRP A 86 29.68 5.41 -1.14
CA TRP A 86 30.81 6.05 -0.49
C TRP A 86 30.48 7.47 0.00
N VAL A 87 29.87 8.29 -0.86
CA VAL A 87 29.40 9.64 -0.53
C VAL A 87 28.35 9.60 0.59
N ALA A 88 27.43 8.62 0.55
CA ALA A 88 26.43 8.42 1.58
C ALA A 88 27.06 8.19 2.97
N MET A 89 28.11 7.36 3.06
CA MET A 89 28.83 7.14 4.32
C MET A 89 29.54 8.41 4.80
N GLY A 90 30.08 9.23 3.88
CA GLY A 90 30.66 10.53 4.22
C GLY A 90 29.64 11.47 4.91
N TRP A 91 28.42 11.57 4.37
CA TRP A 91 27.33 12.32 5.00
C TRP A 91 26.98 11.79 6.39
N ILE A 92 26.94 10.46 6.56
CA ILE A 92 26.68 9.82 7.85
C ILE A 92 27.76 10.15 8.87
N LEU A 93 29.04 10.07 8.49
CA LEU A 93 30.16 10.40 9.39
C LEU A 93 30.13 11.86 9.86
N VAL A 94 29.84 12.80 8.96
CA VAL A 94 29.70 14.22 9.32
C VAL A 94 28.52 14.40 10.27
N GLY A 95 27.37 13.80 9.97
CA GLY A 95 26.19 13.89 10.83
C GLY A 95 26.40 13.23 12.19
N ALA A 96 27.11 12.09 12.26
CA ALA A 96 27.47 11.42 13.51
C ALA A 96 28.35 12.31 14.39
N ALA A 97 29.35 12.98 13.81
CA ALA A 97 30.21 13.93 14.53
C ALA A 97 29.41 15.12 15.08
N LEU A 98 28.49 15.69 14.29
CA LEU A 98 27.61 16.78 14.72
C LEU A 98 26.67 16.33 15.86
N GLN A 99 26.07 15.14 15.76
CA GLN A 99 25.20 14.60 16.79
C GLN A 99 25.96 14.34 18.10
N ALA A 100 27.14 13.73 18.04
CA ALA A 100 27.95 13.41 19.21
C ALA A 100 28.51 14.66 19.90
N THR A 101 28.71 15.76 19.18
CA THR A 101 29.22 17.04 19.72
C THR A 101 28.11 18.05 20.03
N ALA A 102 26.84 17.62 20.01
CA ALA A 102 25.71 18.51 20.23
C ALA A 102 25.62 19.04 21.67
N PHE A 103 25.40 20.36 21.77
CA PHE A 103 25.11 21.07 23.02
C PHE A 103 23.75 21.78 23.00
N THR A 104 23.22 22.05 21.82
CA THR A 104 21.92 22.72 21.63
C THR A 104 21.00 21.86 20.78
N ARG A 105 19.69 22.02 20.96
CA ARG A 105 18.66 21.27 20.23
C ARG A 105 18.81 21.45 18.71
N GLY A 106 19.06 22.68 18.27
CA GLY A 106 19.28 22.99 16.85
C GLY A 106 20.51 22.28 16.27
N HIS A 107 21.61 22.23 17.03
CA HIS A 107 22.81 21.49 16.62
C HIS A 107 22.50 19.99 16.44
N LEU A 108 21.79 19.38 17.40
CA LEU A 108 21.38 17.98 17.31
C LEU A 108 20.49 17.72 16.08
N ILE A 109 19.49 18.57 15.84
CA ILE A 109 18.57 18.47 14.68
C ILE A 109 19.34 18.54 13.36
N VAL A 110 20.29 19.47 13.23
CA VAL A 110 21.13 19.57 12.03
C VAL A 110 21.94 18.30 11.82
N GLY A 111 22.58 17.77 12.89
CA GLY A 111 23.31 16.51 12.82
C GLY A 111 22.43 15.35 12.35
N ARG A 112 21.18 15.28 12.84
CA ARG A 112 20.20 14.25 12.43
C ARG A 112 19.80 14.36 10.97
N ILE A 113 19.53 15.57 10.48
CA ILE A 113 19.19 15.80 9.06
C ILE A 113 20.37 15.40 8.16
N VAL A 114 21.60 15.77 8.54
CA VAL A 114 22.82 15.46 7.79
C VAL A 114 23.06 13.95 7.72
N THR A 115 22.96 13.23 8.85
CA THR A 115 23.04 11.76 8.85
C THR A 115 21.91 11.17 7.99
N GLY A 116 20.69 11.68 8.12
CA GLY A 116 19.53 11.25 7.36
C GLY A 116 19.76 11.32 5.86
N VAL A 117 20.34 12.42 5.34
CA VAL A 117 20.66 12.55 3.90
C VAL A 117 21.54 11.40 3.41
N GLY A 118 22.55 11.01 4.17
CA GLY A 118 23.38 9.86 3.84
C GLY A 118 22.58 8.55 3.89
N THR A 119 21.70 8.36 4.87
CA THR A 119 20.84 7.18 4.93
C THR A 119 19.83 7.10 3.77
N GLY A 120 19.25 8.21 3.33
CA GLY A 120 18.39 8.24 2.15
C GLY A 120 19.11 7.80 0.88
N LEU A 121 20.34 8.28 0.68
CA LEU A 121 21.21 7.88 -0.43
C LEU A 121 21.55 6.37 -0.37
N LYS A 122 21.94 5.86 0.82
CA LYS A 122 22.33 4.44 0.99
C LYS A 122 21.15 3.49 0.76
N THR A 123 20.00 3.78 1.37
CA THR A 123 18.81 2.90 1.30
C THR A 123 18.18 2.85 -0.08
N SER A 124 18.37 3.90 -0.88
CA SER A 124 17.94 3.91 -2.28
C SER A 124 18.90 3.20 -3.22
N THR A 125 20.15 2.92 -2.82
CA THR A 125 21.22 2.47 -3.73
C THR A 125 21.70 1.05 -3.43
N VAL A 126 21.87 0.71 -2.16
CA VAL A 126 22.46 -0.56 -1.72
C VAL A 126 21.67 -1.79 -2.20
N PRO A 127 20.32 -1.83 -2.12
CA PRO A 127 19.57 -3.00 -2.62
C PRO A 127 19.72 -3.21 -4.13
N MET A 128 19.75 -2.10 -4.89
CA MET A 128 20.00 -2.17 -6.34
C MET A 128 21.39 -2.73 -6.61
N TYR A 129 22.40 -2.19 -5.91
CA TYR A 129 23.78 -2.63 -6.04
C TYR A 129 23.99 -4.12 -5.71
N GLN A 130 23.39 -4.61 -4.62
CA GLN A 130 23.40 -6.04 -4.29
C GLN A 130 22.74 -6.86 -5.40
N SER A 131 21.57 -6.45 -5.88
CA SER A 131 20.84 -7.18 -6.92
C SER A 131 21.64 -7.27 -8.23
N GLU A 132 22.33 -6.20 -8.61
CA GLU A 132 23.12 -6.11 -9.85
C GLU A 132 24.42 -6.94 -9.80
N LEU A 133 24.90 -7.30 -8.60
CA LEU A 133 26.15 -8.05 -8.39
C LEU A 133 25.94 -9.47 -7.84
N CYS A 134 24.70 -9.97 -7.82
CA CYS A 134 24.42 -11.34 -7.42
C CYS A 134 23.65 -12.11 -8.50
N GLU A 135 23.81 -13.43 -8.46
CA GLU A 135 23.08 -14.36 -9.32
C GLU A 135 21.57 -14.19 -9.14
N GLY A 136 20.83 -14.19 -10.24
CA GLY A 136 19.37 -14.00 -10.24
C GLY A 136 18.62 -14.89 -9.25
N THR A 137 19.04 -16.15 -9.12
CA THR A 137 18.43 -17.15 -8.20
C THR A 137 18.62 -16.82 -6.71
N LYS A 138 19.59 -15.97 -6.36
CA LYS A 138 19.90 -15.59 -4.98
C LYS A 138 19.43 -14.17 -4.62
N ARG A 139 19.01 -13.37 -5.62
CA ARG A 139 18.61 -11.96 -5.47
C ARG A 139 17.57 -11.76 -4.36
N GLY A 140 16.42 -12.43 -4.44
CA GLY A 140 15.32 -12.25 -3.49
C GLY A 140 15.73 -12.52 -2.05
N ARG A 141 16.50 -13.59 -1.82
CA ARG A 141 17.02 -13.94 -0.49
C ARG A 141 18.03 -12.93 0.05
N LEU A 142 18.94 -12.43 -0.78
CA LEU A 142 19.95 -11.44 -0.34
C LEU A 142 19.30 -10.09 0.00
N VAL A 143 18.35 -9.63 -0.83
CA VAL A 143 17.58 -8.42 -0.55
C VAL A 143 16.70 -8.59 0.70
N SER A 144 16.08 -9.75 0.88
CA SER A 144 15.33 -10.07 2.11
C SER A 144 16.23 -10.05 3.35
N ALA A 145 17.45 -10.58 3.23
CA ALA A 145 18.43 -10.56 4.31
C ALA A 145 18.85 -9.13 4.68
N GLU A 146 18.94 -8.19 3.74
CA GLU A 146 19.21 -6.77 4.06
C GLU A 146 18.18 -6.21 5.04
N VAL A 147 16.89 -6.49 4.80
CA VAL A 147 15.82 -6.00 5.69
C VAL A 147 15.84 -6.70 7.06
N MET A 148 16.26 -7.97 7.12
CA MET A 148 16.51 -8.65 8.41
C MET A 148 17.66 -7.98 9.19
N PHE A 149 18.73 -7.55 8.51
CA PHE A 149 19.86 -6.89 9.15
C PHE A 149 19.53 -5.49 9.69
N VAL A 150 18.45 -4.85 9.21
CA VAL A 150 17.86 -3.67 9.88
C VAL A 150 17.39 -4.03 11.28
N GLY A 151 16.64 -5.13 11.43
CA GLY A 151 16.19 -5.61 12.74
C GLY A 151 17.36 -5.95 13.67
N ILE A 152 18.45 -6.53 13.13
CA ILE A 152 19.68 -6.77 13.90
C ILE A 152 20.30 -5.45 14.37
N GLY A 153 20.36 -4.43 13.51
CA GLY A 153 20.87 -3.11 13.86
C GLY A 153 20.06 -2.43 14.95
N ILE A 154 18.72 -2.50 14.87
CA ILE A 154 17.81 -1.94 15.89
C ILE A 154 18.01 -2.64 17.23
N ALA A 155 18.02 -3.98 17.24
CA ALA A 155 18.23 -4.74 18.48
C ALA A 155 19.61 -4.45 19.08
N PHE A 156 20.66 -4.42 18.26
CA PHE A 156 22.01 -4.07 18.71
C PHE A 156 22.05 -2.67 19.33
N ALA A 157 21.37 -1.68 18.74
CA ALA A 157 21.33 -0.33 19.30
C ALA A 157 20.70 -0.28 20.69
N TYR A 158 19.58 -0.97 20.92
CA TYR A 158 18.94 -1.01 22.25
C TYR A 158 19.83 -1.64 23.32
N TRP A 159 20.50 -2.74 22.99
CA TRP A 159 21.45 -3.37 23.92
C TRP A 159 22.70 -2.52 24.13
N TRP A 160 23.12 -1.77 23.11
CA TRP A 160 24.22 -0.82 23.21
C TRP A 160 23.88 0.34 24.13
N ASP A 161 22.71 0.97 23.96
CA ASP A 161 22.23 2.04 24.84
C ASP A 161 22.09 1.55 26.28
N PHE A 162 21.56 0.34 26.48
CA PHE A 162 21.49 -0.29 27.80
C PHE A 162 22.88 -0.46 28.42
N ALA A 163 23.87 -0.95 27.66
CA ALA A 163 25.24 -1.11 28.16
C ALA A 163 25.88 0.23 28.58
N PHE A 164 25.63 1.31 27.83
CA PHE A 164 26.18 2.63 28.16
C PHE A 164 25.37 3.41 29.20
N SER A 165 24.14 2.98 29.50
CA SER A 165 23.33 3.55 30.59
C SER A 165 24.03 3.44 31.96
N PHE A 166 24.90 2.44 32.16
CA PHE A 166 25.66 2.24 33.40
C PHE A 166 26.84 3.20 33.57
N VAL A 167 27.31 3.85 32.50
CA VAL A 167 28.50 4.73 32.56
C VAL A 167 28.14 6.10 33.17
N GLY A 168 26.93 6.59 32.90
CA GLY A 168 26.47 7.91 33.31
C GLY A 168 27.20 9.07 32.62
N GLY A 169 26.68 10.27 32.85
CA GLY A 169 27.22 11.50 32.28
C GLY A 169 27.00 11.59 30.77
N PRO A 170 27.55 12.63 30.12
CA PRO A 170 27.28 12.89 28.71
C PRO A 170 27.82 11.81 27.76
N PHE A 171 28.77 11.00 28.22
CA PHE A 171 29.30 9.89 27.43
C PHE A 171 28.24 8.81 27.17
N ALA A 172 27.29 8.63 28.10
CA ALA A 172 26.24 7.61 28.03
C ALA A 172 25.35 7.73 26.77
N TRP A 173 25.13 8.94 26.26
CA TRP A 173 24.33 9.17 25.04
C TRP A 173 25.16 9.62 23.83
N ARG A 174 26.29 10.32 24.05
CA ARG A 174 27.15 10.78 22.94
C ARG A 174 27.86 9.63 22.25
N TRP A 175 28.35 8.65 23.01
CA TRP A 175 29.09 7.53 22.44
C TRP A 175 28.22 6.60 21.58
N PRO A 176 27.02 6.18 22.02
CA PRO A 176 26.10 5.47 21.13
C PRO A 176 25.83 6.22 19.82
N LEU A 177 25.60 7.54 19.86
CA LEU A 177 25.44 8.32 18.62
C LEU A 177 26.70 8.32 17.75
N ALA A 178 27.89 8.42 18.33
CA ALA A 178 29.15 8.37 17.59
C ALA A 178 29.46 6.97 17.02
N PHE A 179 28.99 5.91 17.67
CA PHE A 179 29.34 4.52 17.33
C PHE A 179 28.86 4.10 15.93
N GLN A 180 27.84 4.76 15.38
CA GLN A 180 27.41 4.56 13.99
C GLN A 180 28.57 4.73 12.98
N ALA A 181 29.58 5.53 13.33
CA ALA A 181 30.78 5.72 12.52
C ALA A 181 31.56 4.42 12.27
N VAL A 182 31.54 3.47 13.20
CA VAL A 182 32.23 2.17 13.06
C VAL A 182 31.69 1.41 11.85
N PHE A 183 30.36 1.32 11.72
CA PHE A 183 29.74 0.68 10.57
C PHE A 183 30.01 1.47 9.27
N ALA A 184 29.97 2.80 9.33
CA ALA A 184 30.26 3.64 8.16
C ALA A 184 31.71 3.46 7.65
N PHE A 185 32.70 3.40 8.56
CA PHE A 185 34.09 3.13 8.19
C PHE A 185 34.28 1.75 7.57
N TRP A 186 33.61 0.72 8.11
CA TRP A 186 33.62 -0.61 7.51
C TRP A 186 33.09 -0.58 6.07
N VAL A 187 31.93 0.05 5.85
CA VAL A 187 31.33 0.18 4.51
C VAL A 187 32.25 0.95 3.57
N ILE A 188 32.84 2.07 4.01
CA ILE A 188 33.81 2.85 3.22
C ILE A 188 35.01 2.00 2.78
N PHE A 189 35.56 1.22 3.70
CA PHE A 189 36.71 0.36 3.42
C PHE A 189 36.37 -0.73 2.39
N VAL A 190 35.25 -1.43 2.59
CA VAL A 190 34.86 -2.53 1.70
C VAL A 190 34.39 -2.02 0.35
N VAL A 191 33.60 -0.94 0.30
CA VAL A 191 33.07 -0.37 -0.95
C VAL A 191 34.20 0.09 -1.89
N PHE A 192 35.35 0.48 -1.34
CA PHE A 192 36.52 0.86 -2.14
C PHE A 192 37.18 -0.33 -2.86
N GLY A 193 37.07 -1.54 -2.31
CA GLY A 193 37.68 -2.75 -2.87
C GLY A 193 36.80 -3.58 -3.80
N VAL A 194 35.51 -3.27 -3.91
CA VAL A 194 34.50 -3.97 -4.72
C VAL A 194 34.26 -3.26 -6.08
N PRO A 195 33.80 -3.98 -7.12
CA PRO A 195 33.60 -3.43 -8.45
C PRO A 195 32.34 -2.54 -8.53
N GLU A 196 32.25 -1.73 -9.57
CA GLU A 196 31.00 -1.03 -9.89
C GLU A 196 29.97 -2.01 -10.49
N SER A 197 28.69 -1.63 -10.47
CA SER A 197 27.60 -2.41 -11.07
C SER A 197 27.83 -2.67 -12.57
N PRO A 198 27.73 -3.93 -13.04
CA PRO A 198 27.86 -4.26 -14.46
C PRO A 198 26.74 -3.64 -15.29
N ARG A 199 25.53 -3.50 -14.73
CA ARG A 199 24.40 -2.84 -15.41
C ARG A 199 24.67 -1.36 -15.61
N TRP A 200 25.19 -0.68 -14.59
CA TRP A 200 25.58 0.73 -14.70
C TRP A 200 26.69 0.94 -15.74
N LEU A 201 27.70 0.05 -15.75
CA LEU A 201 28.78 0.10 -16.73
C LEU A 201 28.28 -0.06 -18.17
N LEU A 202 27.37 -1.00 -18.43
CA LEU A 202 26.76 -1.19 -19.76
C LEU A 202 25.93 0.03 -20.18
N ASN A 203 25.15 0.61 -19.27
CA ASN A 203 24.37 1.82 -19.54
C ASN A 203 25.26 3.04 -19.91
N HIS A 204 26.52 3.03 -19.47
CA HIS A 204 27.51 4.07 -19.78
C HIS A 204 28.46 3.70 -20.93
N GLY A 205 28.12 2.67 -21.71
CA GLY A 205 28.92 2.21 -22.85
C GLY A 205 30.24 1.51 -22.48
N LYS A 206 30.46 1.21 -21.19
CA LYS A 206 31.68 0.56 -20.68
C LYS A 206 31.56 -0.97 -20.71
N ARG A 207 31.28 -1.52 -21.90
CA ARG A 207 31.01 -2.95 -22.11
C ARG A 207 32.14 -3.86 -21.63
N GLN A 208 33.38 -3.51 -21.96
CA GLN A 208 34.55 -4.32 -21.59
C GLN A 208 34.72 -4.42 -20.06
N GLU A 209 34.55 -3.30 -19.34
CA GLU A 209 34.61 -3.29 -17.87
C GLU A 209 33.48 -4.14 -17.28
N ALA A 210 32.26 -4.09 -17.84
CA ALA A 210 31.14 -4.90 -17.38
C ALA A 210 31.41 -6.41 -17.52
N ILE A 211 32.00 -6.85 -18.64
CA ILE A 211 32.42 -8.24 -18.85
C ILE A 211 33.45 -8.65 -17.79
N GLU A 212 34.43 -7.79 -17.50
CA GLU A 212 35.44 -8.06 -16.47
C GLU A 212 34.81 -8.21 -15.08
N VAL A 213 33.83 -7.35 -14.74
CA VAL A 213 33.12 -7.41 -13.47
C VAL A 213 32.31 -8.71 -13.36
N LEU A 214 31.49 -9.04 -14.36
CA LEU A 214 30.70 -10.28 -14.37
C LEU A 214 31.59 -11.52 -14.32
N SER A 215 32.69 -11.52 -15.08
CA SER A 215 33.72 -12.56 -15.05
C SER A 215 34.33 -12.70 -13.65
N ALA A 216 34.62 -11.60 -12.97
CA ALA A 216 35.16 -11.61 -11.61
C ALA A 216 34.14 -12.08 -10.57
N VAL A 217 32.87 -11.66 -10.68
CA VAL A 217 31.80 -12.01 -9.73
C VAL A 217 31.39 -13.47 -9.86
N TYR A 218 31.19 -13.97 -11.08
CA TYR A 218 30.75 -15.36 -11.33
C TYR A 218 31.90 -16.37 -11.40
N ASP A 219 33.16 -15.90 -11.27
CA ASP A 219 34.37 -16.73 -11.32
C ASP A 219 34.52 -17.53 -12.62
N LYS A 220 34.15 -16.93 -13.75
CA LYS A 220 34.22 -17.54 -15.08
C LYS A 220 35.21 -16.80 -15.98
N PRO A 221 35.88 -17.46 -16.93
CA PRO A 221 36.78 -16.80 -17.88
C PRO A 221 36.07 -15.69 -18.66
N ILE A 222 36.84 -14.67 -19.06
CA ILE A 222 36.37 -13.63 -19.98
C ILE A 222 35.99 -14.33 -21.30
N GLY A 223 34.76 -14.12 -21.77
CA GLY A 223 34.22 -14.78 -22.97
C GLY A 223 33.49 -16.11 -22.73
N HIS A 224 33.31 -16.55 -21.48
CA HIS A 224 32.46 -17.69 -21.18
C HIS A 224 31.02 -17.44 -21.67
N PRO A 225 30.33 -18.41 -22.31
CA PRO A 225 28.99 -18.23 -22.88
C PRO A 225 27.97 -17.61 -21.91
N ASP A 226 27.93 -18.09 -20.66
CA ASP A 226 27.05 -17.51 -19.64
C ASP A 226 27.30 -16.02 -19.35
N ILE A 227 28.55 -15.54 -19.42
CA ILE A 227 28.87 -14.13 -19.20
C ILE A 227 28.40 -13.30 -20.38
N LEU A 228 28.64 -13.78 -21.61
CA LEU A 228 28.21 -13.10 -22.82
C LEU A 228 26.69 -13.02 -22.90
N ARG A 229 26.00 -14.12 -22.58
CA ARG A 229 24.54 -14.18 -22.50
C ARG A 229 23.96 -13.19 -21.48
N GLU A 230 24.60 -13.06 -20.31
CA GLU A 230 24.18 -12.07 -19.31
C GLU A 230 24.37 -10.63 -19.80
N VAL A 231 25.50 -10.34 -20.44
CA VAL A 231 25.77 -9.01 -21.03
C VAL A 231 24.77 -8.68 -22.12
N GLU A 232 24.54 -9.61 -23.05
CA GLU A 232 23.57 -9.46 -24.14
C GLU A 232 22.15 -9.28 -23.59
N SER A 233 21.77 -10.01 -22.54
CA SER A 233 20.48 -9.84 -21.87
C SER A 233 20.32 -8.44 -21.26
N ILE A 234 21.37 -7.92 -20.62
CA ILE A 234 21.35 -6.56 -20.05
C ILE A 234 21.34 -5.50 -21.17
N GLU A 235 22.13 -5.66 -22.23
CA GLU A 235 22.16 -4.76 -23.39
C GLU A 235 20.81 -4.73 -24.10
N ALA A 236 20.17 -5.89 -24.30
CA ALA A 236 18.82 -5.99 -24.84
C ALA A 236 17.81 -5.24 -23.95
N ALA A 237 17.84 -5.45 -22.63
CA ALA A 237 16.99 -4.72 -21.70
C ALA A 237 17.21 -3.19 -21.78
N LEU A 238 18.46 -2.73 -21.82
CA LEU A 238 18.80 -1.31 -21.94
C LEU A 238 18.34 -0.72 -23.29
N SER A 239 18.46 -1.48 -24.38
CA SER A 239 17.97 -1.04 -25.71
C SER A 239 16.45 -0.89 -25.73
N MET A 240 15.71 -1.84 -25.14
CA MET A 240 14.27 -1.75 -24.98
C MET A 240 13.86 -0.54 -24.11
N GLU A 241 14.63 -0.25 -23.05
CA GLU A 241 14.44 0.95 -22.23
C GLU A 241 14.71 2.26 -23.01
N ALA A 242 15.69 2.26 -23.92
CA ALA A 242 16.01 3.41 -24.74
C ALA A 242 14.97 3.64 -25.86
N GLU A 243 14.45 2.57 -26.45
CA GLU A 243 13.44 2.58 -27.53
C GLU A 243 12.02 2.88 -27.03
N ALA A 244 11.72 2.55 -25.77
CA ALA A 244 10.47 2.95 -25.13
C ALA A 244 10.41 4.50 -25.02
N GLU A 245 9.68 5.11 -25.95
CA GLU A 245 9.56 6.57 -26.15
C GLU A 245 9.52 7.37 -24.83
N GLY A 246 10.57 8.16 -24.56
CA GLY A 246 10.59 9.16 -23.47
C GLY A 246 11.27 8.75 -22.17
N SER A 247 12.07 7.69 -22.15
CA SER A 247 12.79 7.13 -20.98
C SER A 247 13.67 8.11 -20.18
N THR A 248 14.08 9.24 -20.77
CA THR A 248 14.95 10.23 -20.12
C THR A 248 14.20 11.27 -19.28
N SER A 249 12.94 11.61 -19.58
CA SER A 249 12.20 12.65 -18.84
C SER A 249 11.60 12.13 -17.53
N TRP A 250 11.68 12.88 -16.42
CA TRP A 250 11.04 12.50 -15.15
C TRP A 250 9.52 12.30 -15.31
N ALA A 251 8.92 13.01 -16.27
CA ALA A 251 7.50 12.97 -16.53
C ALA A 251 7.04 11.61 -17.06
N SER A 252 7.93 10.79 -17.66
CA SER A 252 7.56 9.48 -18.20
C SER A 252 7.11 8.49 -17.14
N THR A 253 7.63 8.61 -15.90
CA THR A 253 7.22 7.78 -14.75
C THR A 253 5.75 8.02 -14.34
N PHE A 254 5.17 9.17 -14.73
CA PHE A 254 3.78 9.53 -14.44
C PHE A 254 2.87 9.52 -15.67
N ARG A 255 3.39 9.19 -16.85
CA ARG A 255 2.59 9.09 -18.07
C ARG A 255 1.72 7.84 -18.05
N LYS A 256 0.61 7.90 -18.79
CA LYS A 256 -0.17 6.71 -19.13
C LYS A 256 0.56 5.97 -20.24
N ASP A 257 0.86 4.71 -20.00
CA ASP A 257 1.54 3.83 -20.94
C ASP A 257 0.85 2.45 -20.96
N LYS A 258 1.22 1.63 -21.94
CA LYS A 258 0.60 0.31 -22.18
C LYS A 258 0.79 -0.67 -21.00
N VAL A 259 1.82 -0.49 -20.19
CA VAL A 259 2.14 -1.35 -19.04
C VAL A 259 1.65 -0.80 -17.71
N SER A 260 0.86 0.28 -17.71
CA SER A 260 0.28 0.91 -16.52
C SER A 260 1.33 1.34 -15.46
N THR A 261 2.46 1.89 -15.90
CA THR A 261 3.57 2.39 -15.06
C THR A 261 3.07 3.29 -13.94
N ARG A 262 2.17 4.24 -14.22
CA ARG A 262 1.61 5.12 -13.19
C ARG A 262 0.92 4.35 -12.06
N TYR A 263 0.15 3.31 -12.39
CA TYR A 263 -0.54 2.48 -11.40
C TYR A 263 0.45 1.66 -10.57
N ARG A 264 1.48 1.09 -11.22
CA ARG A 264 2.55 0.36 -10.52
C ARG A 264 3.36 1.26 -9.59
N VAL A 265 3.67 2.49 -10.00
CA VAL A 265 4.33 3.50 -9.15
C VAL A 265 3.45 3.87 -7.96
N PHE A 266 2.14 4.00 -8.17
CA PHE A 266 1.18 4.20 -7.08
C PHE A 266 1.18 3.01 -6.10
N LEU A 267 1.11 1.77 -6.58
CA LEU A 267 1.19 0.57 -5.74
C LEU A 267 2.52 0.50 -4.97
N ALA A 268 3.64 0.85 -5.62
CA ALA A 268 4.95 0.90 -5.00
C ALA A 268 5.04 1.97 -3.89
N TRP A 269 4.43 3.14 -4.11
CA TRP A 269 4.32 4.18 -3.08
C TRP A 269 3.40 3.73 -1.93
N PHE A 270 2.27 3.11 -2.26
CA PHE A 270 1.24 2.73 -1.30
C PHE A 270 1.65 1.56 -0.41
N VAL A 271 2.39 0.57 -0.94
CA VAL A 271 2.91 -0.54 -0.12
C VAL A 271 3.92 -0.07 0.92
N GLN A 272 4.73 0.94 0.57
CA GLN A 272 5.69 1.56 1.49
C GLN A 272 5.00 2.46 2.52
N PHE A 273 3.88 3.11 2.15
CA PHE A 273 2.99 3.77 3.09
C PHE A 273 2.44 2.77 4.12
N MET A 274 1.85 1.65 3.68
CA MET A 274 1.28 0.64 4.58
C MET A 274 2.32 0.07 5.54
N ASN A 275 3.56 -0.14 5.06
CA ASN A 275 4.67 -0.60 5.89
C ASN A 275 4.94 0.32 7.10
N GLN A 276 4.83 1.63 6.93
CA GLN A 276 5.18 2.63 7.95
C GLN A 276 3.96 3.07 8.77
N ALA A 277 2.84 3.33 8.11
CA ALA A 277 1.57 3.72 8.74
C ALA A 277 0.98 2.60 9.61
N GLY A 278 1.44 1.35 9.44
CA GLY A 278 1.13 0.24 10.35
C GLY A 278 1.61 0.44 11.79
N GLY A 279 2.44 1.46 12.08
CA GLY A 279 2.80 1.86 13.44
C GLY A 279 4.11 1.31 13.97
N ILE A 280 4.94 0.70 13.11
CA ILE A 280 6.20 0.06 13.53
C ILE A 280 7.14 1.05 14.25
N ASN A 281 7.19 2.30 13.78
CA ASN A 281 8.09 3.29 14.36
C ASN A 281 7.70 3.70 15.78
N LEU A 282 6.44 3.51 16.20
CA LEU A 282 6.09 3.69 17.60
C LEU A 282 6.89 2.73 18.48
N VAL A 283 6.94 1.45 18.09
CA VAL A 283 7.63 0.41 18.84
C VAL A 283 9.15 0.54 18.65
N VAL A 284 9.63 0.92 17.46
CA VAL A 284 11.08 1.05 17.22
C VAL A 284 11.70 2.22 18.00
N TYR A 285 11.01 3.36 18.09
CA TYR A 285 11.57 4.57 18.69
C TYR A 285 11.12 4.86 20.11
N TYR A 286 9.95 4.39 20.53
CA TYR A 286 9.32 4.85 21.77
C TYR A 286 8.84 3.71 22.66
N ILE A 287 9.22 2.45 22.39
CA ILE A 287 8.78 1.33 23.25
C ILE A 287 9.27 1.50 24.68
N LEU A 288 10.46 2.08 24.91
CA LEU A 288 10.95 2.34 26.27
C LEU A 288 10.05 3.35 27.01
N THR A 289 9.68 4.45 26.35
CA THR A 289 8.70 5.43 26.87
C THR A 289 7.33 4.77 27.12
N VAL A 290 6.87 3.90 26.22
CA VAL A 290 5.59 3.18 26.40
C VAL A 290 5.64 2.25 27.62
N LEU A 291 6.72 1.49 27.79
CA LEU A 291 6.88 0.55 28.90
C LEU A 291 6.99 1.27 30.26
N THR A 292 7.52 2.49 30.29
CA THR A 292 7.62 3.28 31.51
C THR A 292 6.34 4.07 31.77
N ALA A 293 5.88 4.87 30.80
CA ALA A 293 4.75 5.79 30.96
C ALA A 293 3.38 5.10 30.94
N ASN A 294 3.16 4.13 30.04
CA ASN A 294 1.84 3.52 29.87
C ASN A 294 1.70 2.19 30.64
N VAL A 295 2.77 1.39 30.71
CA VAL A 295 2.76 0.11 31.44
C VAL A 295 3.12 0.30 32.91
N GLY A 296 3.92 1.32 33.26
CA GLY A 296 4.33 1.58 34.64
C GLY A 296 5.49 0.72 35.13
N LEU A 297 6.35 0.22 34.22
CA LEU A 297 7.53 -0.55 34.60
C LEU A 297 8.66 0.35 35.11
N GLU A 298 9.45 -0.17 36.05
CA GLU A 298 10.71 0.46 36.45
C GLU A 298 11.61 0.65 35.22
N HIS A 299 12.25 1.82 35.10
CA HIS A 299 13.04 2.21 33.94
C HIS A 299 14.07 1.14 33.52
N ARG A 300 14.81 0.54 34.46
CA ARG A 300 15.80 -0.48 34.16
C ARG A 300 15.19 -1.76 33.59
N LEU A 301 14.05 -2.20 34.15
CA LEU A 301 13.33 -3.36 33.65
C LEU A 301 12.74 -3.07 32.26
N ALA A 302 12.23 -1.85 32.05
CA ALA A 302 11.71 -1.38 30.77
C ALA A 302 12.79 -1.39 29.68
N GLN A 303 14.03 -0.97 29.97
CA GLN A 303 15.15 -1.03 29.02
C GLN A 303 15.47 -2.47 28.59
N ILE A 304 15.51 -3.40 29.54
CA ILE A 304 15.78 -4.82 29.25
C ILE A 304 14.64 -5.40 28.39
N ILE A 305 13.39 -5.17 28.77
CA ILE A 305 12.22 -5.67 28.03
C ILE A 305 12.14 -5.04 26.65
N ALA A 306 12.42 -3.74 26.51
CA ALA A 306 12.50 -3.07 25.22
C ALA A 306 13.52 -3.73 24.30
N GLY A 307 14.75 -3.97 24.78
CA GLY A 307 15.77 -4.70 24.03
C GLY A 307 15.33 -6.11 23.61
N CYS A 308 14.63 -6.83 24.50
CA CYS A 308 14.05 -8.14 24.19
C CYS A 308 12.92 -8.07 23.14
N ILE A 309 12.07 -7.05 23.17
CA ILE A 309 11.03 -6.81 22.15
C ILE A 309 11.69 -6.59 20.80
N GLN A 310 12.76 -5.79 20.74
CA GLN A 310 13.47 -5.53 19.48
C GLN A 310 14.13 -6.79 18.89
N LEU A 311 14.54 -7.75 19.71
CA LEU A 311 15.08 -9.03 19.22
C LEU A 311 14.04 -9.85 18.44
N MET A 312 12.75 -9.67 18.71
CA MET A 312 11.70 -10.38 17.96
C MET A 312 11.64 -9.95 16.50
N PHE A 313 12.10 -8.75 16.17
CA PHE A 313 12.11 -8.26 14.81
C PHE A 313 13.04 -9.10 13.89
N PRO A 314 14.36 -9.24 14.15
CA PRO A 314 15.21 -10.10 13.33
C PRO A 314 14.80 -11.58 13.43
N ILE A 315 14.31 -12.06 14.58
CA ILE A 315 13.81 -13.44 14.72
C ILE A 315 12.64 -13.70 13.78
N GLY A 316 11.64 -12.81 13.75
CA GLY A 316 10.51 -12.92 12.83
C GLY A 316 10.96 -12.86 11.37
N SER A 317 11.92 -11.99 11.07
CA SER A 317 12.46 -11.78 9.72
C SER A 317 13.22 -13.00 9.17
N LEU A 318 13.58 -13.99 9.99
CA LEU A 318 14.14 -15.26 9.50
C LEU A 318 13.16 -16.00 8.60
N LEU A 319 11.86 -15.95 8.91
CA LEU A 319 10.83 -16.65 8.16
C LEU A 319 10.78 -16.20 6.68
N PRO A 320 10.55 -14.91 6.35
CA PRO A 320 10.57 -14.47 4.96
C PRO A 320 11.96 -14.62 4.34
N THR A 321 13.05 -14.39 5.08
CA THR A 321 14.41 -14.55 4.52
C THR A 321 14.67 -15.96 3.97
N LEU A 322 14.07 -17.00 4.58
CA LEU A 322 14.25 -18.40 4.16
C LEU A 322 13.12 -18.91 3.25
N ALA A 323 11.92 -18.35 3.34
CA ALA A 323 10.72 -18.94 2.76
C ALA A 323 9.80 -17.96 2.00
N LEU A 324 10.21 -16.71 1.74
CA LEU A 324 9.33 -15.69 1.14
C LEU A 324 8.65 -16.16 -0.15
N ASP A 325 9.39 -16.85 -1.03
CA ASP A 325 8.84 -17.34 -2.31
C ASP A 325 7.75 -18.41 -2.15
N ARG A 326 7.74 -19.12 -1.02
CA ARG A 326 6.69 -20.11 -0.68
C ARG A 326 5.48 -19.49 0.02
N MET A 327 5.66 -18.34 0.69
CA MET A 327 4.62 -17.73 1.51
C MET A 327 3.64 -16.87 0.68
N GLY A 328 4.04 -16.44 -0.51
CA GLY A 328 3.28 -15.49 -1.31
C GLY A 328 3.45 -14.05 -0.82
N ARG A 329 3.56 -13.05 -1.70
CA ARG A 329 3.68 -11.64 -1.29
C ARG A 329 2.33 -11.15 -0.74
N ARG A 330 1.24 -11.43 -1.45
CA ARG A 330 -0.10 -10.93 -1.12
C ARG A 330 -0.64 -11.56 0.17
N SER A 331 -0.55 -12.89 0.26
CA SER A 331 -0.97 -13.63 1.47
C SER A 331 -0.20 -13.15 2.70
N THR A 332 1.12 -12.95 2.55
CA THR A 332 1.98 -12.50 3.64
C THR A 332 1.61 -11.13 4.19
N MET A 333 1.34 -10.17 3.32
CA MET A 333 0.88 -8.84 3.77
C MET A 333 -0.49 -8.89 4.44
N MET A 334 -1.41 -9.74 3.98
CA MET A 334 -2.75 -9.86 4.55
C MET A 334 -2.73 -10.43 5.97
N TRP A 335 -2.14 -11.61 6.17
CA TRP A 335 -2.08 -12.21 7.52
C TRP A 335 -1.19 -11.38 8.45
N GLY A 336 -0.15 -10.76 7.90
CA GLY A 336 0.70 -9.82 8.61
C GLY A 336 -0.10 -8.65 9.18
N SER A 337 -0.82 -7.93 8.31
CA SER A 337 -1.66 -6.79 8.72
C SER A 337 -2.74 -7.19 9.72
N ALA A 338 -3.39 -8.35 9.53
CA ALA A 338 -4.36 -8.87 10.49
C ALA A 338 -3.72 -9.17 11.87
N GLY A 339 -2.54 -9.80 11.89
CA GLY A 339 -1.81 -10.10 13.12
C GLY A 339 -1.29 -8.86 13.84
N LEU A 340 -0.83 -7.85 13.11
CA LEU A 340 -0.43 -6.55 13.66
C LEU A 340 -1.64 -5.82 14.26
N SER A 341 -2.77 -5.84 13.56
CA SER A 341 -4.04 -5.27 14.05
C SER A 341 -4.48 -5.95 15.35
N PHE A 342 -4.47 -7.29 15.39
CA PHE A 342 -4.80 -8.06 16.59
C PHE A 342 -3.86 -7.74 17.76
N SER A 343 -2.55 -7.64 17.51
CA SER A 343 -1.59 -7.31 18.57
C SER A 343 -1.85 -5.92 19.15
N MET A 344 -2.09 -4.91 18.29
CA MET A 344 -2.41 -3.54 18.73
C MET A 344 -3.78 -3.46 19.42
N MET A 345 -4.75 -4.26 19.00
CA MET A 345 -6.05 -4.40 19.68
C MET A 345 -5.86 -4.91 21.11
N MET A 346 -5.06 -5.97 21.28
CA MET A 346 -4.80 -6.57 22.58
C MET A 346 -4.00 -5.64 23.50
N VAL A 347 -3.02 -4.91 22.97
CA VAL A 347 -2.32 -3.84 23.70
C VAL A 347 -3.32 -2.79 24.19
N ALA A 348 -4.18 -2.28 23.31
CA ALA A 348 -5.19 -1.27 23.67
C ALA A 348 -6.16 -1.78 24.75
N ALA A 349 -6.69 -3.00 24.55
CA ALA A 349 -7.66 -3.60 25.45
C ALA A 349 -7.08 -3.82 26.85
N LEU A 350 -5.86 -4.36 26.94
CA LEU A 350 -5.20 -4.62 28.23
C LEU A 350 -4.79 -3.34 28.94
N LEU A 351 -4.22 -2.36 28.22
CA LEU A 351 -3.87 -1.07 28.81
C LEU A 351 -5.10 -0.23 29.20
N SER A 352 -6.26 -0.44 28.58
CA SER A 352 -7.50 0.22 29.01
C SER A 352 -7.94 -0.18 30.43
N GLN A 353 -7.45 -1.33 30.92
CA GLN A 353 -7.71 -1.86 32.26
C GLN A 353 -6.54 -1.59 33.22
N ALA A 354 -5.53 -0.84 32.80
CA ALA A 354 -4.39 -0.50 33.64
C ALA A 354 -4.80 0.55 34.68
N ASP A 355 -4.60 0.22 35.96
CA ASP A 355 -4.77 1.10 37.11
C ASP A 355 -3.77 0.68 38.23
N ASP A 356 -3.75 1.41 39.34
CA ASP A 356 -2.82 1.16 40.46
C ASP A 356 -3.13 -0.13 41.25
N THR A 357 -4.25 -0.79 40.96
CA THR A 357 -4.61 -2.04 41.62
C THR A 357 -3.65 -3.17 41.18
N SER A 358 -3.58 -4.23 41.99
CA SER A 358 -2.79 -5.42 41.62
C SER A 358 -3.27 -6.05 40.31
N ARG A 359 -4.58 -5.98 40.04
CA ARG A 359 -5.20 -6.48 38.81
C ARG A 359 -4.86 -5.61 37.61
N GLY A 360 -4.94 -4.28 37.74
CA GLY A 360 -4.59 -3.37 36.65
C GLY A 360 -3.12 -3.47 36.24
N ARG A 361 -2.22 -3.55 37.22
CA ARG A 361 -0.80 -3.83 36.95
C ARG A 361 -0.55 -5.16 36.24
N ALA A 362 -1.32 -6.20 36.57
CA ALA A 362 -1.23 -7.48 35.87
C ALA A 362 -1.69 -7.39 34.40
N PHE A 363 -2.77 -6.63 34.10
CA PHE A 363 -3.19 -6.38 32.73
C PHE A 363 -2.17 -5.55 31.94
N ALA A 364 -1.61 -4.50 32.57
CA ALA A 364 -0.54 -3.70 31.97
C ALA A 364 0.66 -4.58 31.61
N ALA A 365 1.13 -5.41 32.53
CA ALA A 365 2.23 -6.35 32.28
C ALA A 365 1.88 -7.36 31.16
N ALA A 366 0.64 -7.85 31.09
CA ALA A 366 0.20 -8.74 30.02
C ALA A 366 0.24 -8.07 28.62
N SER A 367 0.06 -6.75 28.53
CA SER A 367 0.15 -6.01 27.26
C SER A 367 1.53 -6.13 26.60
N VAL A 368 2.59 -6.31 27.40
CA VAL A 368 3.97 -6.48 26.95
C VAL A 368 4.10 -7.65 25.97
N ALA A 369 3.42 -8.78 26.23
CA ALA A 369 3.46 -9.96 25.37
C ALA A 369 2.98 -9.67 23.94
N PHE A 370 2.07 -8.69 23.78
CA PHE A 370 1.56 -8.30 22.47
C PHE A 370 2.49 -7.32 21.73
N PHE A 371 3.38 -6.60 22.42
CA PHE A 371 4.48 -5.90 21.75
C PHE A 371 5.53 -6.88 21.22
N PHE A 372 5.85 -7.95 21.96
CA PHE A 372 6.68 -9.06 21.43
C PHE A 372 6.06 -9.67 20.17
N THR A 373 4.77 -10.00 20.26
CA THR A 373 4.03 -10.60 19.15
C THR A 373 3.94 -9.65 17.95
N TYR A 374 3.71 -8.36 18.18
CA TYR A 374 3.70 -7.35 17.12
C TYR A 374 5.04 -7.29 16.38
N MET A 375 6.17 -7.22 17.09
CA MET A 375 7.49 -7.20 16.47
C MET A 375 7.81 -8.48 15.71
N LEU A 376 7.44 -9.64 16.26
CA LEU A 376 7.62 -10.93 15.62
C LEU A 376 6.83 -11.01 14.30
N ILE A 377 5.54 -10.65 14.34
CA ILE A 377 4.66 -10.66 13.17
C ILE A 377 5.14 -9.66 12.13
N PHE A 378 5.55 -8.45 12.55
CA PHE A 378 6.05 -7.42 11.63
C PHE A 378 7.26 -7.94 10.86
N GLY A 379 8.25 -8.49 11.57
CA GLY A 379 9.43 -9.11 10.96
C GLY A 379 9.07 -10.26 10.02
N ALA A 380 8.15 -11.12 10.45
CA ALA A 380 7.72 -12.30 9.69
C ALA A 380 6.84 -11.98 8.47
N SER A 381 6.36 -10.74 8.32
CA SER A 381 5.43 -10.35 7.25
C SER A 381 5.74 -9.00 6.63
N MET A 382 5.14 -7.93 7.17
CA MET A 382 5.07 -6.59 6.58
C MET A 382 6.43 -5.94 6.42
N ASN A 383 7.47 -6.37 7.15
CA ASN A 383 8.81 -5.84 6.98
C ASN A 383 9.37 -6.14 5.59
N CYS A 384 9.49 -7.41 5.21
CA CYS A 384 10.26 -7.81 4.04
C CYS A 384 9.50 -7.56 2.73
N VAL A 385 8.20 -7.89 2.69
CA VAL A 385 7.42 -7.91 1.45
C VAL A 385 7.44 -6.57 0.70
N PRO A 386 7.20 -5.40 1.33
CA PRO A 386 7.20 -4.11 0.63
C PRO A 386 8.52 -3.78 -0.08
N TRP A 387 9.66 -4.14 0.50
CA TRP A 387 10.97 -3.88 -0.10
C TRP A 387 11.26 -4.77 -1.30
N VAL A 388 10.68 -5.98 -1.33
CA VAL A 388 10.79 -6.92 -2.46
C VAL A 388 9.73 -6.61 -3.53
N TYR A 389 8.52 -6.26 -3.12
CA TYR A 389 7.39 -6.03 -4.02
C TYR A 389 7.57 -4.79 -4.90
N VAL A 390 8.13 -3.69 -4.34
CA VAL A 390 8.37 -2.44 -5.08
C VAL A 390 9.19 -2.68 -6.37
N PRO A 391 10.39 -3.26 -6.33
CA PRO A 391 11.17 -3.50 -7.54
C PRO A 391 10.60 -4.61 -8.45
N GLU A 392 9.78 -5.53 -7.91
CA GLU A 392 9.13 -6.59 -8.70
C GLU A 392 8.04 -6.04 -9.62
N ILE A 393 7.18 -5.14 -9.14
CA ILE A 393 6.07 -4.62 -9.94
C ILE A 393 6.49 -3.51 -10.90
N LEU A 394 7.64 -2.87 -10.70
CA LEU A 394 8.05 -1.74 -11.52
C LEU A 394 8.67 -2.21 -12.84
N PRO A 395 8.20 -1.66 -13.97
CA PRO A 395 8.73 -2.03 -15.27
C PRO A 395 10.16 -1.52 -15.40
N LEU A 396 10.96 -2.20 -16.22
CA LEU A 396 12.41 -2.02 -16.30
C LEU A 396 12.81 -0.55 -16.49
N HIS A 397 12.21 0.16 -17.45
CA HIS A 397 12.50 1.57 -17.77
C HIS A 397 12.18 2.55 -16.64
N ALA A 398 11.25 2.20 -15.76
CA ALA A 398 10.83 3.05 -14.65
C ALA A 398 11.36 2.56 -13.30
N ARG A 399 12.09 1.44 -13.24
CA ARG A 399 12.44 0.77 -11.98
C ARG A 399 13.23 1.66 -11.04
N THR A 400 14.35 2.24 -11.47
CA THR A 400 15.18 3.10 -10.61
C THR A 400 14.42 4.30 -10.07
N LYS A 401 13.69 5.01 -10.95
CA LYS A 401 12.90 6.21 -10.60
C LYS A 401 11.71 5.85 -9.71
N GLY A 402 10.98 4.80 -10.05
CA GLY A 402 9.83 4.30 -9.30
C GLY A 402 10.20 3.76 -7.92
N THR A 403 11.34 3.07 -7.80
CA THR A 403 11.85 2.60 -6.51
C THR A 403 12.19 3.79 -5.61
N ALA A 404 12.84 4.83 -6.14
CA ALA A 404 13.11 6.05 -5.37
C ALA A 404 11.81 6.74 -4.89
N ILE A 405 10.75 6.79 -5.71
CA ILE A 405 9.42 7.29 -5.30
C ILE A 405 8.83 6.40 -4.20
N GLY A 406 8.89 5.07 -4.34
CA GLY A 406 8.43 4.13 -3.32
C GLY A 406 9.15 4.32 -1.99
N VAL A 407 10.48 4.38 -2.01
CA VAL A 407 11.31 4.60 -0.81
C VAL A 407 11.07 6.00 -0.21
N SER A 408 10.77 7.02 -1.02
CA SER A 408 10.38 8.34 -0.49
C SER A 408 9.09 8.28 0.34
N SER A 409 8.11 7.44 -0.05
CA SER A 409 6.91 7.17 0.74
C SER A 409 7.24 6.61 2.11
N ASN A 410 8.19 5.67 2.16
CA ASN A 410 8.65 5.06 3.40
C ASN A 410 9.15 6.16 4.37
N TRP A 411 10.08 7.01 3.94
CA TRP A 411 10.65 8.04 4.81
C TRP A 411 9.67 9.14 5.20
N LEU A 412 8.75 9.51 4.29
CA LEU A 412 7.71 10.48 4.58
C LEU A 412 6.78 9.98 5.71
N TRP A 413 6.33 8.74 5.62
CA TRP A 413 5.42 8.18 6.61
C TRP A 413 6.14 7.74 7.89
N ASN A 414 7.42 7.39 7.81
CA ASN A 414 8.27 7.24 8.98
C ASN A 414 8.35 8.56 9.77
N PHE A 415 8.69 9.67 9.09
CA PHE A 415 8.67 11.00 9.67
C PHE A 415 7.33 11.30 10.37
N THR A 416 6.21 11.11 9.66
CA THR A 416 4.87 11.39 10.20
C THR A 416 4.60 10.59 11.47
N VAL A 417 4.80 9.27 11.46
CA VAL A 417 4.51 8.43 12.62
C VAL A 417 5.43 8.78 13.79
N VAL A 418 6.73 8.96 13.57
CA VAL A 418 7.68 9.30 14.63
C VAL A 418 7.38 10.67 15.24
N MET A 419 6.96 11.65 14.44
CA MET A 419 6.62 12.99 14.89
C MET A 419 5.39 12.99 15.80
N ILE A 420 4.34 12.27 15.42
CA ILE A 420 3.07 12.28 16.17
C ILE A 420 3.09 11.34 17.39
N THR A 421 3.98 10.34 17.42
CA THR A 421 3.95 9.27 18.42
C THR A 421 4.04 9.77 19.87
N PRO A 422 4.94 10.69 20.27
CA PRO A 422 4.97 11.19 21.65
C PRO A 422 3.64 11.81 22.08
N ILE A 423 2.99 12.54 21.18
CA ILE A 423 1.68 13.16 21.42
C ILE A 423 0.61 12.07 21.58
N LEU A 424 0.63 11.04 20.73
CA LEU A 424 -0.29 9.90 20.84
C LEU A 424 -0.12 9.17 22.18
N ILE A 425 1.11 8.83 22.55
CA ILE A 425 1.42 8.12 23.80
C ILE A 425 0.93 8.94 25.00
N ASN A 426 1.32 10.21 25.09
CA ASN A 426 1.08 11.02 26.29
C ASN A 426 -0.38 11.49 26.41
N ARG A 427 -1.09 11.74 25.30
CA ARG A 427 -2.46 12.29 25.31
C ARG A 427 -3.55 11.25 25.13
N LEU A 428 -3.36 10.30 24.21
CA LEU A 428 -4.35 9.28 23.89
C LEU A 428 -4.14 8.00 24.70
N GLN A 429 -2.95 7.79 25.27
CA GLN A 429 -2.65 6.65 26.14
C GLN A 429 -3.00 5.33 25.42
N TRP A 430 -3.78 4.44 26.05
CA TRP A 430 -4.22 3.19 25.44
C TRP A 430 -5.02 3.36 24.13
N LYS A 431 -5.66 4.52 23.92
CA LYS A 431 -6.42 4.80 22.68
C LYS A 431 -5.51 5.00 21.48
N ALA A 432 -4.24 5.36 21.69
CA ALA A 432 -3.26 5.51 20.62
C ALA A 432 -3.10 4.22 19.78
N TYR A 433 -3.11 3.07 20.45
CA TYR A 433 -2.96 1.77 19.80
C TYR A 433 -4.17 1.39 18.95
N LEU A 434 -5.37 1.93 19.24
CA LEU A 434 -6.55 1.71 18.40
C LEU A 434 -6.40 2.32 17.00
N VAL A 435 -5.66 3.41 16.87
CA VAL A 435 -5.37 4.04 15.57
C VAL A 435 -4.60 3.06 14.69
N PHE A 436 -3.52 2.47 15.22
CA PHE A 436 -2.73 1.48 14.48
C PHE A 436 -3.48 0.17 14.27
N MET A 437 -4.30 -0.26 15.22
CA MET A 437 -5.20 -1.40 15.07
C MET A 437 -6.14 -1.23 13.88
N ALA A 438 -6.87 -0.10 13.82
CA ALA A 438 -7.79 0.20 12.73
C ALA A 438 -7.06 0.34 11.39
N THR A 439 -5.92 1.03 11.37
CA THR A 439 -5.13 1.23 10.15
C THR A 439 -4.67 -0.12 9.58
N ASN A 440 -4.10 -1.00 10.40
CA ASN A 440 -3.70 -2.34 9.95
C ASN A 440 -4.89 -3.21 9.53
N LEU A 441 -6.05 -3.08 10.19
CA LEU A 441 -7.25 -3.81 9.81
C LEU A 441 -7.75 -3.40 8.41
N ILE A 442 -7.73 -2.10 8.12
CA ILE A 442 -8.12 -1.52 6.82
C ILE A 442 -7.15 -1.94 5.71
N PHE A 443 -5.88 -2.20 6.01
CA PHE A 443 -4.93 -2.68 5.01
C PHE A 443 -5.30 -4.07 4.47
N VAL A 444 -5.93 -4.93 5.26
CA VAL A 444 -6.32 -6.28 4.82
C VAL A 444 -7.23 -6.26 3.58
N PRO A 445 -8.39 -5.57 3.57
CA PRO A 445 -9.22 -5.48 2.37
C PRO A 445 -8.51 -4.72 1.23
N ILE A 446 -7.70 -3.69 1.52
CA ILE A 446 -6.95 -2.98 0.48
C ILE A 446 -5.98 -3.93 -0.24
N ILE A 447 -5.20 -4.71 0.50
CA ILE A 447 -4.31 -5.73 -0.06
C ILE A 447 -5.13 -6.76 -0.83
N PHE A 448 -6.30 -7.14 -0.32
CA PHE A 448 -7.16 -8.09 -0.99
C PHE A 448 -7.61 -7.61 -2.39
N PHE A 449 -8.01 -6.35 -2.53
CA PHE A 449 -8.60 -5.83 -3.76
C PHE A 449 -7.60 -5.18 -4.73
N LEU A 450 -6.51 -4.59 -4.25
CA LEU A 450 -5.61 -3.77 -5.09
C LEU A 450 -4.30 -4.47 -5.47
N PHE A 451 -3.79 -5.37 -4.64
CA PHE A 451 -2.43 -5.90 -4.78
C PHE A 451 -2.42 -7.26 -5.50
N PRO A 452 -1.85 -7.36 -6.73
CA PRO A 452 -1.65 -8.63 -7.41
C PRO A 452 -0.55 -9.48 -6.75
N GLU A 453 -0.67 -10.80 -6.87
CA GLU A 453 0.37 -11.74 -6.42
C GLU A 453 1.48 -11.83 -7.47
N THR A 454 2.73 -11.62 -7.04
CA THR A 454 3.93 -11.60 -7.89
C THR A 454 4.84 -12.80 -7.66
N SER A 455 4.53 -13.67 -6.70
CA SER A 455 5.43 -14.77 -6.33
C SER A 455 5.64 -15.76 -7.45
N ASN A 456 6.88 -16.25 -7.57
CA ASN A 456 7.27 -17.27 -8.54
C ASN A 456 7.03 -16.86 -10.00
N LEU A 457 6.86 -15.57 -10.28
CA LEU A 457 6.83 -15.00 -11.62
C LEU A 457 8.19 -14.40 -11.97
N ALA A 458 8.60 -14.55 -13.22
CA ALA A 458 9.67 -13.76 -13.79
C ALA A 458 9.25 -12.28 -13.86
N LEU A 459 10.22 -11.37 -13.89
CA LEU A 459 9.95 -9.93 -13.88
C LEU A 459 9.18 -9.49 -15.14
N GLU A 460 9.47 -10.13 -16.25
CA GLU A 460 8.83 -9.95 -17.55
C GLU A 460 7.38 -10.49 -17.49
N GLU A 461 7.13 -11.58 -16.78
CA GLU A 461 5.80 -12.15 -16.58
C GLU A 461 4.90 -11.23 -15.74
N VAL A 462 5.48 -10.53 -14.76
CA VAL A 462 4.77 -9.49 -14.01
C VAL A 462 4.29 -8.38 -14.93
N ASP A 463 4.97 -8.10 -16.04
CA ASP A 463 4.52 -7.04 -16.96
C ASP A 463 3.16 -7.33 -17.61
N TYR A 464 2.86 -8.60 -17.85
CA TYR A 464 1.60 -9.05 -18.43
C TYR A 464 0.41 -8.81 -17.50
N ILE A 465 0.61 -8.86 -16.18
CA ILE A 465 -0.44 -8.58 -15.19
C ILE A 465 -1.04 -7.18 -15.41
N PHE A 466 -0.21 -6.23 -15.81
CA PHE A 466 -0.59 -4.82 -15.90
C PHE A 466 -0.84 -4.33 -17.34
N ALA A 467 -0.54 -5.16 -18.35
CA ALA A 467 -0.69 -4.81 -19.76
C ALA A 467 -2.11 -5.02 -20.31
N ARG A 468 -2.92 -5.88 -19.68
CA ARG A 468 -4.24 -6.28 -20.20
C ARG A 468 -5.38 -5.27 -20.00
N GLY A 469 -5.17 -4.19 -19.23
CA GLY A 469 -6.23 -3.22 -18.92
C GLY A 469 -7.39 -3.78 -18.06
N GLU A 470 -7.32 -5.05 -17.67
CA GLU A 470 -8.26 -5.77 -16.82
C GLU A 470 -7.87 -5.64 -15.32
N ASN A 471 -8.69 -6.22 -14.43
CA ASN A 471 -8.38 -6.27 -13.00
C ASN A 471 -7.07 -7.04 -12.75
N THR A 472 -6.01 -6.32 -12.38
CA THR A 472 -4.67 -6.87 -12.17
C THR A 472 -4.64 -8.01 -11.16
N VAL A 473 -5.49 -7.97 -10.14
CA VAL A 473 -5.58 -9.04 -9.12
C VAL A 473 -6.16 -10.31 -9.70
N GLN A 474 -7.14 -10.21 -10.59
CA GLN A 474 -7.74 -11.36 -11.24
C GLN A 474 -6.75 -12.01 -12.23
N VAL A 475 -6.11 -11.21 -13.08
CA VAL A 475 -5.08 -11.70 -14.03
C VAL A 475 -3.97 -12.43 -13.28
N ALA A 476 -3.46 -11.83 -12.19
CA ALA A 476 -2.46 -12.48 -11.36
C ALA A 476 -2.95 -13.81 -10.76
N ARG A 477 -4.21 -13.89 -10.28
CA ARG A 477 -4.77 -15.15 -9.76
C ARG A 477 -4.88 -16.24 -10.82
N GLU A 478 -5.24 -15.88 -12.05
CA GLU A 478 -5.31 -16.84 -13.17
C GLU A 478 -3.93 -17.37 -13.52
N MET A 479 -2.94 -16.48 -13.62
CA MET A 479 -1.54 -16.87 -13.84
C MET A 479 -1.02 -17.80 -12.73
N GLN A 480 -1.29 -17.47 -11.46
CA GLN A 480 -0.88 -18.31 -10.32
C GLN A 480 -1.53 -19.71 -10.34
N LYS A 481 -2.81 -19.81 -10.73
CA LYS A 481 -3.48 -21.11 -10.89
C LYS A 481 -2.83 -21.94 -11.98
N GLU A 482 -2.44 -21.31 -13.08
CA GLU A 482 -1.78 -21.99 -14.19
C GLU A 482 -0.39 -22.49 -13.83
N LEU A 483 0.43 -21.67 -13.15
CA LEU A 483 1.70 -22.12 -12.56
C LEU A 483 1.51 -23.31 -11.63
N ALA A 484 0.48 -23.29 -10.78
CA ALA A 484 0.20 -24.38 -9.86
C ALA A 484 -0.23 -25.68 -10.58
N LEU A 485 -0.91 -25.57 -11.72
CA LEU A 485 -1.38 -26.73 -12.51
C LEU A 485 -0.31 -27.31 -13.43
N HIS A 486 0.48 -26.45 -14.08
CA HIS A 486 1.38 -26.87 -15.17
C HIS A 486 2.87 -26.74 -14.83
N GLY A 487 3.23 -26.13 -13.69
CA GLY A 487 4.62 -25.88 -13.30
C GLY A 487 5.35 -24.83 -14.13
N ARG A 488 4.69 -24.30 -15.18
CA ARG A 488 5.13 -23.22 -16.06
C ARG A 488 3.90 -22.52 -16.64
N LEU A 489 4.04 -21.26 -17.02
CA LEU A 489 3.04 -20.57 -17.83
C LEU A 489 3.10 -21.13 -19.26
N ALA A 490 1.95 -21.23 -19.94
CA ALA A 490 1.90 -21.65 -21.34
C ALA A 490 2.68 -20.67 -22.25
N ASP A 491 3.59 -21.19 -23.08
CA ASP A 491 4.45 -20.42 -24.01
C ASP A 491 3.63 -19.61 -25.03
N ASP A 492 2.39 -20.00 -25.31
CA ASP A 492 1.53 -19.39 -26.33
C ASP A 492 1.05 -17.96 -25.98
N ARG A 493 1.45 -17.42 -24.82
CA ARG A 493 1.19 -16.03 -24.40
C ARG A 493 2.35 -15.07 -24.64
N TYR A 494 3.41 -15.50 -25.33
CA TYR A 494 4.34 -14.58 -26.00
C TYR A 494 3.77 -14.24 -27.39
N PRO A 495 2.91 -13.22 -27.57
CA PRO A 495 2.61 -12.79 -28.92
C PRO A 495 3.90 -12.20 -29.49
N GLU A 496 4.48 -12.86 -30.50
CA GLU A 496 5.43 -12.25 -31.43
C GLU A 496 4.86 -10.99 -32.13
N ASN A 497 3.61 -10.59 -31.83
CA ASN A 497 2.88 -9.48 -32.44
C ASN A 497 2.11 -8.61 -31.43
N ALA A 498 2.73 -8.17 -30.33
CA ALA A 498 2.18 -7.09 -29.49
C ALA A 498 2.08 -5.71 -30.22
N THR A 499 2.37 -5.67 -31.52
CA THR A 499 2.25 -4.50 -32.41
C THR A 499 0.88 -4.36 -33.08
N LYS A 500 -0.05 -5.32 -32.95
CA LYS A 500 -1.41 -5.19 -33.52
C LYS A 500 -2.50 -5.61 -32.54
N VAL A 501 -2.73 -4.79 -31.50
CA VAL A 501 -4.04 -4.75 -30.86
C VAL A 501 -4.75 -3.52 -31.43
N GLU A 502 -5.71 -3.74 -32.31
CA GLU A 502 -6.60 -2.68 -32.78
C GLU A 502 -7.26 -2.01 -31.57
N SER A 503 -7.05 -0.71 -31.47
CA SER A 503 -7.65 0.12 -30.44
C SER A 503 -9.16 0.09 -30.58
N LYS A 504 -9.86 -0.64 -29.71
CA LYS A 504 -11.24 -0.27 -29.38
C LYS A 504 -11.17 1.03 -28.57
N PRO A 505 -11.80 2.13 -29.02
CA PRO A 505 -11.77 3.38 -28.30
C PRO A 505 -12.48 3.17 -26.96
N LEU A 506 -11.74 3.32 -25.87
CA LEU A 506 -12.25 3.27 -24.51
C LEU A 506 -13.06 4.55 -24.23
N LYS A 507 -14.24 4.66 -24.84
CA LYS A 507 -15.28 5.60 -24.46
C LYS A 507 -16.39 4.75 -23.88
N THR A 508 -16.49 4.67 -22.56
CA THR A 508 -17.73 4.92 -21.78
C THR A 508 -17.55 4.54 -20.29
N GLU A 509 -16.71 3.56 -19.93
CA GLU A 509 -16.66 3.12 -18.52
C GLU A 509 -15.70 3.90 -17.61
N LEU A 510 -14.68 4.58 -18.16
CA LEU A 510 -13.77 5.39 -17.34
C LEU A 510 -14.39 6.72 -16.88
N HIS A 511 -15.53 7.11 -17.44
CA HIS A 511 -16.17 8.38 -17.08
C HIS A 511 -16.92 8.30 -15.75
N PHE A 512 -17.42 7.13 -15.37
CA PHE A 512 -18.20 6.95 -14.14
C PHE A 512 -17.32 7.00 -12.88
N PHE A 513 -16.18 6.30 -12.88
CA PHE A 513 -15.23 6.36 -11.76
C PHE A 513 -14.47 7.69 -11.69
N TYR A 514 -14.18 8.33 -12.84
CA TYR A 514 -13.52 9.64 -12.82
C TYR A 514 -14.48 10.75 -12.36
N GLN A 515 -15.76 10.75 -12.75
CA GLN A 515 -16.71 11.78 -12.32
C GLN A 515 -17.14 11.69 -10.85
N GLN A 516 -17.18 10.50 -10.26
CA GLN A 516 -17.55 10.37 -8.85
C GLN A 516 -16.42 10.79 -7.89
N SER A 517 -15.15 10.68 -8.31
CA SER A 517 -13.99 11.16 -7.53
C SER A 517 -13.58 12.61 -7.83
N THR A 518 -13.97 13.17 -8.98
CA THR A 518 -13.56 14.55 -9.38
C THR A 518 -14.61 15.63 -9.13
N ARG A 519 -15.85 15.28 -8.76
CA ARG A 519 -16.86 16.29 -8.36
C ARG A 519 -16.69 16.85 -6.94
N GLU A 520 -15.82 16.29 -6.10
CA GLU A 520 -15.50 16.84 -4.78
C GLU A 520 -14.06 17.35 -4.61
N LEU A 521 -13.20 17.26 -5.64
CA LEU A 521 -11.78 17.60 -5.52
C LEU A 521 -11.29 18.42 -6.71
N ILE A 522 -11.91 19.58 -6.96
CA ILE A 522 -11.30 20.65 -7.75
C ILE A 522 -11.48 21.97 -7.01
N HIS A 523 -10.53 22.26 -6.11
CA HIS A 523 -10.16 23.64 -5.79
C HIS A 523 -8.63 23.71 -5.67
N PRO A 524 -7.96 24.69 -6.29
CA PRO A 524 -6.50 24.75 -6.32
C PRO A 524 -5.98 25.35 -5.01
N SER A 525 -5.73 24.51 -4.01
CA SER A 525 -4.87 24.86 -2.87
C SER A 525 -4.40 23.60 -2.14
N LEU A 526 -3.15 23.23 -2.42
CA LEU A 526 -2.43 22.09 -1.86
C LEU A 526 -2.15 22.07 -0.31
N PRO A 527 -2.63 22.98 0.55
CA PRO A 527 -2.49 22.78 2.02
C PRO A 527 -3.67 22.13 2.76
N ILE A 528 -4.84 21.89 2.15
CA ILE A 528 -6.07 21.55 2.91
C ILE A 528 -6.27 20.04 3.17
N MET A 529 -5.62 19.15 2.41
CA MET A 529 -5.67 17.69 2.70
C MET A 529 -5.02 17.32 4.05
N PHE A 530 -4.16 18.18 4.60
CA PHE A 530 -3.57 17.99 5.94
C PHE A 530 -4.55 18.34 7.08
N ALA A 531 -5.55 19.19 6.84
CA ALA A 531 -6.53 19.58 7.85
C ALA A 531 -7.70 18.57 7.95
N GLN A 532 -8.07 17.92 6.84
CA GLN A 532 -9.18 16.96 6.82
C GLN A 532 -8.84 15.61 7.48
N ALA A 533 -7.58 15.20 7.48
CA ALA A 533 -7.13 14.02 8.24
C ALA A 533 -7.18 14.24 9.76
N VAL A 534 -7.06 15.49 10.23
CA VAL A 534 -7.18 15.87 11.64
C VAL A 534 -8.65 16.03 12.07
N LEU A 535 -9.54 16.43 11.15
CA LEU A 535 -10.99 16.51 11.38
C LEU A 535 -11.70 15.16 11.44
N LEU A 536 -11.17 14.14 10.75
CA LEU A 536 -11.66 12.75 10.84
C LEU A 536 -11.49 12.12 12.24
N ILE A 537 -10.60 12.66 13.06
CA ILE A 537 -10.38 12.21 14.45
C ILE A 537 -11.39 12.88 15.41
N ALA A 538 -11.98 14.02 15.06
CA ALA A 538 -12.99 14.69 15.87
C ALA A 538 -14.40 14.10 15.71
N PHE A 539 -14.74 13.58 14.52
CA PHE A 539 -16.08 12.99 14.26
C PHE A 539 -16.28 11.58 14.84
N ALA A 540 -15.21 10.87 15.20
CA ALA A 540 -15.28 9.53 15.80
C ALA A 540 -15.82 9.50 17.24
N SER A 541 -16.24 10.65 17.80
CA SER A 541 -16.79 10.75 19.16
C SER A 541 -18.28 11.05 19.24
N ASN A 542 -19.00 11.15 18.11
CA ASN A 542 -20.46 11.33 18.09
C ASN A 542 -21.09 10.64 16.87
N ALA A 543 -21.33 9.33 16.94
CA ALA A 543 -22.39 8.63 16.19
C ALA A 543 -22.36 7.12 16.50
N PHE A 544 -23.03 6.72 17.59
CA PHE A 544 -23.62 5.38 17.64
C PHE A 544 -24.84 5.37 16.72
N GLY A 545 -24.84 4.51 15.70
CA GLY A 545 -25.95 4.33 14.78
C GLY A 545 -25.50 3.63 13.50
N THR A 546 -25.34 2.30 13.55
CA THR A 546 -24.97 1.46 12.41
C THR A 546 -26.08 1.41 11.34
N PRO A 547 -25.80 1.65 10.04
CA PRO A 547 -26.66 1.23 8.95
C PRO A 547 -26.23 -0.15 8.42
N TYR A 548 -27.20 -1.05 8.28
CA TYR A 548 -27.06 -2.32 7.58
C TYR A 548 -26.98 -2.05 6.07
N VAL A 549 -25.92 -2.51 5.39
CA VAL A 549 -25.81 -2.44 3.92
C VAL A 549 -26.07 -3.83 3.37
N VAL A 550 -27.15 -3.97 2.59
CA VAL A 550 -27.54 -5.21 1.90
C VAL A 550 -26.60 -5.42 0.70
N THR A 551 -25.70 -6.40 0.80
CA THR A 551 -24.63 -6.66 -0.19
C THR A 551 -24.97 -7.77 -1.20
N ASN A 552 -26.22 -8.21 -1.29
CA ASN A 552 -26.64 -9.29 -2.19
C ASN A 552 -27.94 -8.94 -2.92
N PRO A 553 -27.97 -8.93 -4.27
CA PRO A 553 -29.21 -8.73 -5.03
C PRO A 553 -30.30 -9.74 -4.66
N LYS A 554 -29.93 -10.93 -4.16
CA LYS A 554 -30.89 -11.97 -3.72
C LYS A 554 -31.75 -11.56 -2.52
N ASP A 555 -31.32 -10.57 -1.72
CA ASP A 555 -32.04 -10.11 -0.52
C ASP A 555 -33.16 -9.10 -0.85
N LEU A 556 -33.20 -8.56 -2.08
CA LEU A 556 -34.33 -7.77 -2.58
C LEU A 556 -35.51 -8.64 -3.04
N TYR A 557 -35.25 -9.91 -3.37
CA TYR A 557 -36.29 -10.82 -3.87
C TYR A 557 -37.07 -11.53 -2.77
N SER A 558 -36.59 -11.50 -1.52
CA SER A 558 -37.17 -12.25 -0.40
C SER A 558 -38.20 -11.49 0.44
N THR A 559 -38.45 -10.20 0.14
CA THR A 559 -39.23 -9.29 1.01
C THR A 559 -40.59 -8.87 0.45
N TRP A 560 -41.05 -9.44 -0.67
CA TRP A 560 -42.33 -9.09 -1.29
C TRP A 560 -43.26 -10.32 -1.26
N SER A 561 -44.40 -10.22 -0.58
CA SER A 561 -45.41 -11.28 -0.56
C SER A 561 -46.52 -10.98 -1.58
N SER A 562 -47.21 -12.01 -2.06
CA SER A 562 -48.32 -11.87 -3.02
C SER A 562 -49.50 -11.03 -2.50
N ASP A 563 -49.54 -10.73 -1.21
CA ASP A 563 -50.67 -10.06 -0.55
C ASP A 563 -50.61 -8.53 -0.67
N ASP A 564 -49.49 -7.97 -1.15
CA ASP A 564 -49.30 -6.53 -1.38
C ASP A 564 -49.86 -6.05 -2.73
N PHE A 565 -50.56 -6.92 -3.47
CA PHE A 565 -50.96 -6.69 -4.85
C PHE A 565 -52.49 -6.66 -5.02
N SER A 566 -52.99 -5.64 -5.72
CA SER A 566 -54.36 -5.64 -6.26
C SER A 566 -54.32 -5.41 -7.77
N ALA A 567 -54.89 -6.35 -8.52
CA ALA A 567 -55.12 -6.25 -9.95
C ALA A 567 -56.62 -6.04 -10.16
N THR A 568 -57.00 -4.96 -10.82
CA THR A 568 -58.41 -4.70 -11.17
C THR A 568 -58.52 -4.50 -12.68
N PRO A 569 -59.40 -5.24 -13.38
CA PRO A 569 -59.74 -4.93 -14.75
C PRO A 569 -60.34 -3.52 -14.80
N ALA A 570 -59.85 -2.69 -15.70
CA ALA A 570 -60.43 -1.37 -15.87
C ALA A 570 -61.81 -1.51 -16.56
N PRO A 571 -62.77 -0.61 -16.30
CA PRO A 571 -64.18 -0.76 -16.71
C PRO A 571 -64.41 -0.88 -18.23
N ASN A 572 -63.41 -0.52 -19.02
CA ASN A 572 -63.38 -0.45 -20.47
C ASN A 572 -62.86 -1.73 -21.15
N GLY A 573 -62.62 -2.83 -20.41
CA GLY A 573 -62.36 -4.17 -20.97
C GLY A 573 -61.01 -4.39 -21.65
N HIS A 574 -60.27 -3.33 -21.98
CA HIS A 574 -59.01 -3.38 -22.75
C HIS A 574 -57.78 -2.94 -21.95
N SER A 575 -57.90 -2.80 -20.63
CA SER A 575 -56.79 -2.39 -19.78
C SER A 575 -56.85 -3.06 -18.42
N ILE A 576 -55.68 -3.46 -17.92
CA ILE A 576 -55.52 -4.03 -16.58
C ILE A 576 -54.72 -3.04 -15.75
N LYS A 577 -55.27 -2.67 -14.59
CA LYS A 577 -54.62 -1.75 -13.67
C LYS A 577 -54.09 -2.52 -12.46
N TRP A 578 -52.80 -2.36 -12.21
CA TRP A 578 -52.15 -2.83 -11.00
C TRP A 578 -51.83 -1.64 -10.10
N SER A 579 -52.20 -1.74 -8.84
CA SER A 579 -51.89 -0.70 -7.84
C SER A 579 -51.23 -1.34 -6.65
N PHE A 580 -50.11 -0.76 -6.21
CA PHE A 580 -49.41 -1.17 -5.00
C PHE A 580 -49.07 0.05 -4.15
N THR A 581 -49.12 -0.14 -2.84
CA THR A 581 -48.90 0.92 -1.85
C THR A 581 -47.64 0.60 -1.07
N VAL A 582 -46.63 1.45 -1.17
CA VAL A 582 -45.41 1.29 -0.39
C VAL A 582 -45.58 2.06 0.92
N LYS A 583 -45.75 1.34 2.03
CA LYS A 583 -45.80 1.94 3.37
C LYS A 583 -44.39 2.19 3.87
N GLY A 584 -44.04 3.44 4.13
CA GLY A 584 -42.71 3.79 4.62
C GLY A 584 -42.51 3.34 6.07
N HIS A 585 -41.75 2.27 6.29
CA HIS A 585 -41.06 2.09 7.57
C HIS A 585 -39.72 2.84 7.53
N ASN A 586 -39.42 3.53 8.64
CA ASN A 586 -38.32 4.50 8.82
C ASN A 586 -37.02 4.12 8.08
N GLY A 587 -36.87 4.62 6.86
CA GLY A 587 -35.72 4.29 6.02
C GLY A 587 -35.87 4.61 4.54
N VAL A 588 -36.64 5.64 4.18
CA VAL A 588 -36.69 6.11 2.78
C VAL A 588 -35.86 7.39 2.64
N PRO A 589 -34.89 7.44 1.71
CA PRO A 589 -34.16 8.66 1.38
C PRO A 589 -35.11 9.74 0.82
N ASP A 590 -34.72 10.99 1.03
CA ASP A 590 -35.42 12.22 0.63
C ASP A 590 -36.09 12.15 -0.77
N PRO A 591 -37.32 12.69 -0.98
CA PRO A 591 -38.15 12.48 -2.18
C PRO A 591 -37.62 13.05 -3.50
N GLY A 592 -36.45 13.69 -3.51
CA GLY A 592 -35.80 14.25 -4.70
C GLY A 592 -35.17 13.22 -5.63
N ASN A 593 -35.05 11.94 -5.22
CA ASN A 593 -34.29 10.93 -5.95
C ASN A 593 -35.11 9.96 -6.83
N PHE A 594 -36.43 10.17 -6.98
CA PHE A 594 -37.22 9.35 -7.92
C PHE A 594 -36.80 9.61 -9.38
N ALA A 595 -36.40 10.86 -9.70
CA ALA A 595 -35.81 11.19 -11.00
C ALA A 595 -34.44 10.50 -11.21
N ALA A 596 -33.62 10.36 -10.17
CA ALA A 596 -32.30 9.74 -10.26
C ALA A 596 -32.34 8.23 -10.52
N TYR A 597 -33.36 7.53 -10.01
CA TYR A 597 -33.58 6.11 -10.33
C TYR A 597 -34.05 5.89 -11.78
N CYS A 598 -34.73 6.87 -12.39
CA CYS A 598 -35.18 6.80 -13.79
C CYS A 598 -34.17 7.40 -14.79
N HIS A 599 -33.17 8.16 -14.33
CA HIS A 599 -32.16 8.82 -15.18
C HIS A 599 -31.17 7.87 -15.88
N GLY A 600 -31.23 6.56 -15.61
CA GLY A 600 -30.45 5.52 -16.31
C GLY A 600 -31.05 5.05 -17.64
N LEU A 601 -32.21 5.56 -18.06
CA LEU A 601 -32.86 5.17 -19.32
C LEU A 601 -32.63 6.25 -20.38
N GLN A 602 -31.76 5.96 -21.35
CA GLN A 602 -31.51 6.85 -22.49
C GLN A 602 -32.75 6.98 -23.37
N VAL A 603 -33.10 8.22 -23.73
CA VAL A 603 -34.07 8.56 -24.78
C VAL A 603 -33.46 8.18 -26.14
N ILE A 604 -33.91 7.09 -26.74
CA ILE A 604 -33.51 6.68 -28.09
C ILE A 604 -34.53 7.25 -29.08
N SER A 605 -34.15 8.35 -29.75
CA SER A 605 -34.97 9.00 -30.79
C SER A 605 -35.08 8.14 -32.05
N ASP A 606 -36.30 8.13 -32.61
CA ASP A 606 -36.72 7.96 -34.00
C ASP A 606 -35.95 6.98 -34.89
N ASP A 607 -35.97 5.71 -34.48
CA ASP A 607 -36.42 4.62 -35.35
C ASP A 607 -36.95 3.46 -34.47
N LEU A 608 -38.07 2.85 -34.87
CA LEU A 608 -38.78 1.81 -34.12
C LEU A 608 -38.06 0.47 -34.31
N ASP A 609 -37.14 0.17 -33.40
CA ASP A 609 -36.42 -1.10 -33.42
C ASP A 609 -37.32 -2.25 -32.93
N LEU A 610 -37.51 -3.26 -33.79
CA LEU A 610 -38.33 -4.46 -33.56
C LEU A 610 -37.68 -5.45 -32.56
N THR A 611 -36.66 -5.02 -31.82
CA THR A 611 -35.82 -5.86 -30.95
C THR A 611 -36.45 -6.22 -29.61
N GLY A 612 -37.73 -5.89 -29.38
CA GLY A 612 -38.47 -6.35 -28.23
C GLY A 612 -37.95 -5.80 -26.89
N LYS A 613 -37.27 -4.65 -26.87
CA LYS A 613 -36.88 -3.93 -25.65
C LYS A 613 -37.91 -2.82 -25.34
N PRO A 614 -38.29 -2.61 -24.07
CA PRO A 614 -39.25 -1.57 -23.71
C PRO A 614 -38.62 -0.17 -23.89
N LYS A 615 -39.33 0.73 -24.58
CA LYS A 615 -38.96 2.16 -24.67
C LYS A 615 -39.69 2.93 -23.58
N PHE A 616 -38.98 3.77 -22.86
CA PHE A 616 -39.54 4.61 -21.79
C PHE A 616 -39.50 6.08 -22.21
N GLU A 617 -40.62 6.76 -22.02
CA GLU A 617 -40.77 8.18 -22.31
C GLU A 617 -41.30 8.89 -21.05
N ARG A 618 -40.69 10.03 -20.72
CA ARG A 618 -41.11 10.83 -19.56
C ARG A 618 -42.27 11.72 -19.98
N CYS A 619 -43.46 11.43 -19.49
CA CYS A 619 -44.64 12.22 -19.80
C CYS A 619 -44.73 13.50 -18.95
N ASN A 620 -44.38 13.44 -17.66
CA ASN A 620 -44.28 14.61 -16.78
C ASN A 620 -43.47 14.31 -15.50
N ASP A 621 -43.39 15.24 -14.55
CA ASP A 621 -42.60 15.09 -13.31
C ASP A 621 -43.05 13.93 -12.41
N THR A 622 -44.28 13.44 -12.59
CA THR A 622 -44.92 12.42 -11.75
C THR A 622 -45.28 11.13 -12.48
N ALA A 623 -45.09 11.06 -13.80
CA ALA A 623 -45.52 9.94 -14.63
C ALA A 623 -44.52 9.60 -15.75
N TYR A 624 -44.29 8.30 -15.94
CA TYR A 624 -43.50 7.74 -17.04
C TYR A 624 -44.34 6.73 -17.81
N GLU A 625 -44.19 6.71 -19.12
CA GLU A 625 -44.87 5.78 -20.01
C GLU A 625 -43.85 4.84 -20.65
N ALA A 626 -44.13 3.55 -20.63
CA ALA A 626 -43.32 2.53 -21.27
C ALA A 626 -44.11 1.85 -22.39
N ARG A 627 -43.54 1.72 -23.58
CA ARG A 627 -44.17 1.05 -24.72
C ARG A 627 -43.35 -0.15 -25.15
N GLN A 628 -44.01 -1.29 -25.31
CA GLN A 628 -43.39 -2.52 -25.80
C GLN A 628 -44.42 -3.41 -26.51
N TYR A 629 -43.99 -4.09 -27.58
CA TYR A 629 -44.79 -5.11 -28.21
C TYR A 629 -44.72 -6.44 -27.44
N PHE A 630 -45.88 -6.97 -27.06
CA PHE A 630 -46.02 -8.32 -26.53
C PHE A 630 -46.79 -9.17 -27.55
N SER A 631 -46.14 -10.23 -28.05
CA SER A 631 -46.75 -11.17 -29.02
C SER A 631 -47.42 -10.49 -30.22
N GLY A 632 -46.83 -9.39 -30.72
CA GLY A 632 -47.34 -8.63 -31.87
C GLY A 632 -48.37 -7.53 -31.53
N GLN A 633 -48.78 -7.38 -30.26
CA GLN A 633 -49.67 -6.31 -29.81
C GLN A 633 -48.92 -5.25 -29.01
N LEU A 634 -49.23 -3.97 -29.25
CA LEU A 634 -48.61 -2.87 -28.53
C LEU A 634 -49.22 -2.77 -27.13
N THR A 635 -48.40 -3.01 -26.11
CA THR A 635 -48.75 -2.80 -24.72
C THR A 635 -48.12 -1.50 -24.24
N THR A 636 -48.94 -0.62 -23.70
CA THR A 636 -48.49 0.64 -23.12
C THR A 636 -48.69 0.60 -21.62
N VAL A 637 -47.63 0.82 -20.85
CA VAL A 637 -47.65 0.82 -19.39
C VAL A 637 -47.38 2.21 -18.88
N GLU A 638 -48.37 2.84 -18.25
CA GLU A 638 -48.21 4.13 -17.59
C GLU A 638 -47.97 3.92 -16.09
N VAL A 639 -46.87 4.47 -15.57
CA VAL A 639 -46.52 4.44 -14.15
C VAL A 639 -46.70 5.83 -13.58
N ARG A 640 -47.62 5.99 -12.62
CA ARG A 640 -47.88 7.24 -11.91
C ARG A 640 -47.52 7.18 -10.44
N ARG A 641 -46.93 8.27 -9.95
CA ARG A 641 -46.71 8.56 -8.53
C ARG A 641 -47.81 9.48 -8.00
N THR A 642 -48.47 9.06 -6.92
CA THR A 642 -49.43 9.90 -6.19
C THR A 642 -48.97 10.05 -4.74
N ASN A 643 -48.72 11.28 -4.28
CA ASN A 643 -48.41 11.58 -2.88
C ASN A 643 -49.71 12.03 -2.19
N TYR A 644 -50.02 11.47 -1.02
CA TYR A 644 -51.13 11.94 -0.18
C TYR A 644 -50.60 12.93 0.86
N PRO A 645 -51.05 14.20 0.89
CA PRO A 645 -50.51 15.22 1.79
C PRO A 645 -50.75 14.93 3.28
N ASP A 646 -51.84 14.26 3.63
CA ASP A 646 -52.33 14.14 5.01
C ASP A 646 -51.95 12.83 5.73
N LEU A 647 -51.26 11.90 5.04
CA LEU A 647 -50.80 10.64 5.60
C LEU A 647 -49.28 10.53 5.41
N GLY A 648 -48.56 11.08 6.38
CA GLY A 648 -47.10 11.16 6.35
C GLY A 648 -46.42 9.83 6.00
N LYS A 649 -45.73 9.83 4.85
CA LYS A 649 -44.80 8.80 4.35
C LYS A 649 -45.41 7.52 3.74
N GLU A 650 -46.53 7.62 3.05
CA GLU A 650 -46.95 6.57 2.08
C GLU A 650 -46.87 7.09 0.64
N VAL A 651 -46.23 6.33 -0.25
CA VAL A 651 -46.19 6.60 -1.70
C VAL A 651 -46.90 5.47 -2.41
N GLN A 652 -47.94 5.81 -3.17
CA GLN A 652 -48.63 4.85 -4.02
C GLN A 652 -48.07 4.93 -5.44
N ILE A 653 -47.69 3.78 -5.98
CA ILE A 653 -47.25 3.63 -7.36
C ILE A 653 -48.30 2.76 -8.05
N SER A 654 -48.91 3.30 -9.10
CA SER A 654 -49.86 2.54 -9.92
C SER A 654 -49.29 2.37 -11.32
N ALA A 655 -49.34 1.14 -11.82
CA ALA A 655 -48.98 0.79 -13.20
C ALA A 655 -50.24 0.34 -13.94
N THR A 656 -50.57 0.98 -15.06
CA THR A 656 -51.72 0.60 -15.87
C THR A 656 -51.24 0.12 -17.22
N ALA A 657 -51.52 -1.13 -17.60
CA ALA A 657 -51.29 -1.60 -18.95
C ALA A 657 -52.55 -1.48 -19.79
N ASN A 658 -52.44 -0.77 -20.90
CA ASN A 658 -53.46 -0.67 -21.92
C ASN A 658 -53.05 -1.54 -23.11
N TYR A 659 -54.00 -2.35 -23.60
CA TYR A 659 -53.82 -3.23 -24.76
C TYR A 659 -54.73 -2.73 -25.89
N SER A 660 -54.19 -2.57 -27.09
CA SER A 660 -55.02 -2.39 -28.30
C SER A 660 -55.17 -3.74 -29.00
N SER A 661 -56.30 -4.42 -28.81
CA SER A 661 -56.66 -5.62 -29.55
C SER A 661 -58.00 -5.41 -30.25
N THR A 662 -58.11 -5.84 -31.51
CA THR A 662 -59.39 -6.02 -32.22
C THR A 662 -60.02 -7.40 -31.97
N ASN A 663 -59.39 -8.23 -31.14
CA ASN A 663 -59.87 -9.54 -30.72
C ASN A 663 -60.11 -9.56 -29.20
N ASP A 664 -61.37 -9.71 -28.79
CA ASP A 664 -61.83 -9.59 -27.40
C ASP A 664 -61.49 -10.80 -26.49
N ASN A 665 -60.83 -11.84 -27.00
CA ASN A 665 -60.70 -13.13 -26.30
C ASN A 665 -59.34 -13.39 -25.61
N ILE A 666 -58.46 -12.39 -25.44
CA ILE A 666 -57.09 -12.62 -24.93
C ILE A 666 -56.79 -11.92 -23.58
N VAL A 667 -57.74 -11.20 -22.99
CA VAL A 667 -57.41 -10.24 -21.90
C VAL A 667 -57.44 -10.86 -20.48
N GLY A 668 -57.80 -12.12 -20.29
CA GLY A 668 -58.08 -12.67 -18.94
C GLY A 668 -56.97 -13.49 -18.27
N GLU A 669 -56.25 -14.36 -18.99
CA GLU A 669 -55.55 -15.48 -18.33
C GLU A 669 -54.01 -15.52 -18.48
N HIS A 670 -53.41 -14.65 -19.30
CA HIS A 670 -52.02 -14.85 -19.74
C HIS A 670 -50.99 -13.79 -19.31
N LEU A 671 -51.34 -12.86 -18.43
CA LEU A 671 -50.38 -11.89 -17.87
C LEU A 671 -50.36 -11.96 -16.36
N LYS A 672 -49.53 -12.86 -15.83
CA LYS A 672 -49.21 -12.92 -14.39
C LYS A 672 -48.12 -11.90 -14.10
N PHE A 673 -48.21 -11.21 -12.96
CA PHE A 673 -47.21 -10.19 -12.57
C PHE A 673 -45.77 -10.71 -12.54
N GLY A 674 -45.59 -12.01 -12.25
CA GLY A 674 -44.27 -12.67 -12.35
C GLY A 674 -43.63 -12.55 -13.75
N ASP A 675 -44.42 -12.61 -14.82
CA ASP A 675 -43.93 -12.46 -16.19
C ASP A 675 -43.57 -11.00 -16.52
N PHE A 676 -44.28 -10.04 -15.91
CA PHE A 676 -43.94 -8.61 -15.98
C PHE A 676 -42.63 -8.31 -15.23
N GLN A 677 -42.47 -8.84 -14.01
CA GLN A 677 -41.27 -8.69 -13.20
C GLN A 677 -40.03 -9.27 -13.91
N THR A 678 -40.20 -10.42 -14.58
CA THR A 678 -39.10 -11.11 -15.27
C THR A 678 -38.66 -10.44 -16.59
N LYS A 679 -39.50 -9.58 -17.19
CA LYS A 679 -39.15 -8.90 -18.46
C LYS A 679 -38.91 -7.42 -18.32
N PHE A 680 -39.61 -6.71 -17.44
CA PHE A 680 -39.40 -5.28 -17.24
C PHE A 680 -38.36 -4.96 -16.16
N ILE A 681 -38.27 -5.78 -15.10
CA ILE A 681 -37.37 -5.52 -13.96
C ILE A 681 -36.10 -6.37 -14.05
N SER A 682 -36.15 -7.58 -14.63
CA SER A 682 -34.97 -8.46 -14.74
C SER A 682 -34.31 -8.55 -16.11
N THR A 683 -34.48 -7.54 -16.98
CA THR A 683 -33.56 -7.43 -18.11
C THR A 683 -32.25 -6.85 -17.57
N PRO A 684 -31.10 -7.56 -17.66
CA PRO A 684 -29.82 -7.01 -17.25
C PRO A 684 -29.54 -5.77 -18.08
N ILE A 685 -29.20 -4.65 -17.43
CA ILE A 685 -28.55 -3.54 -18.10
C ILE A 685 -27.15 -4.04 -18.47
N GLN A 686 -26.95 -4.45 -19.73
CA GLN A 686 -25.62 -4.54 -20.32
C GLN A 686 -25.23 -3.12 -20.73
N ASP A 687 -24.35 -2.48 -19.94
CA ASP A 687 -22.91 -2.69 -20.08
C ASP A 687 -22.30 -2.77 -18.67
#